data_AF-A0A919NL81-F1
#
_entry.id   AF-A0A919NL81-F1
#
_cell.length_a   1.000
_cell.length_b   1.000
_cell.length_c   1.000
_cell.angle_alpha   90.00
_cell.angle_beta   90.00
_cell.angle_gamma   90.00
#
_symmetry.space_group_name_H-M   'P 1'
#
loop_
_entity.id
_entity.type
_entity.pdbx_description
1 polymer ?
#
loop_
_entity_poly.entity_id
_entity_poly.type
_entity_poly.pdbx_seq_one_letter_code
_entity_poly.pdbx_strand_id
1 'polypeptide(L)'
;MLTLWYDAPAGDWESQALPIGNGMLGAMIFGRVGVEAIQFNEKTLWTGGPHDFGNWRQPRPGAIAEIQDQINARVRVSPAEVAAALGQPKAGYGSYQSFGELILTMPAGPVTDYRRALDIADAIATVEYTVDGVRHRREHFVSHPHRVIVVNLSADQPGQVTFTAAVRLPANRTATSTAANGRITTAGALTDNGLRFEGQVQILAEGGTRTDSADGKITVTAADRATILIAAGTDYSDVYPEYRGPAPGPRVTADLDRAAVIPYPQLWEAHRRDHRGLFDRVRLDLGQRMPDRPTDQVLAAYQGADPALEELFFQYGRYLLIASSRDGDVLPANLQGVWNAYEMAPWSGDYHTNINIQMNYWLADPANLGDTTGPFFAFVEALRAPGARTAREMFDSPGWVVHNETNPFGFTGVHDWPTAFWFPEAAAWLAHHFYDHYRFTLDKGFLRDRAYPVMREVARFWLAELIVDPRDGTLVVSPSYSPEHGDFSAGAAMSQQIVWDLFTAVTEAAAELGDEPFGAEVAAALQRLDPGTRIGSWGQLQEWKTDGDDPADHHRHTSQLFGLHPGRQISPASTPDLARAAEVTLRARGDGGTGWSKAWKINFWARLLDGDHAHLMLSEQLRTSTLANLWDTHPPFQIDGNFGATAGIIEMLLQSHGDEVHILPALPSAWPSGSVTGLRARGDLTVDIAWSAGVAHEVAVTAGHGGPITLRCAAWAAGVRLTGAVRDGERVTFTARPGTRYLLTPG
;
A
#
# COMPACT_ATOMS: atom_id res chain seq x y z
N MET A 1 18.07 14.03 -11.60
CA MET A 1 17.10 12.99 -12.02
C MET A 1 16.78 12.16 -10.79
N LEU A 2 15.53 11.77 -10.60
CA LEU A 2 15.11 10.92 -9.48
C LEU A 2 15.43 9.48 -9.87
N THR A 3 16.63 9.04 -9.52
CA THR A 3 17.19 7.81 -10.07
C THR A 3 17.88 7.01 -8.99
N LEU A 4 17.49 5.74 -8.86
CA LEU A 4 18.29 4.73 -8.16
C LEU A 4 19.32 4.20 -9.14
N TRP A 5 20.61 4.19 -8.82
CA TRP A 5 21.63 3.64 -9.75
C TRP A 5 22.77 2.92 -9.05
N TYR A 6 23.40 2.01 -9.79
CA TYR A 6 24.40 1.06 -9.29
C TYR A 6 25.43 0.77 -10.39
N ASP A 7 26.65 0.46 -9.96
CA ASP A 7 27.82 0.17 -10.81
C ASP A 7 28.13 -1.33 -10.92
N ALA A 8 27.24 -2.19 -10.42
CA ALA A 8 27.32 -3.65 -10.56
C ALA A 8 25.94 -4.30 -10.80
N PRO A 9 25.88 -5.45 -11.51
CA PRO A 9 24.67 -6.26 -11.62
C PRO A 9 24.12 -6.71 -10.26
N ALA A 10 22.81 -6.92 -10.17
CA ALA A 10 22.20 -7.50 -9.00
C ALA A 10 22.61 -8.99 -8.84
N GLY A 11 23.10 -9.33 -7.66
CA GLY A 11 23.32 -10.70 -7.21
C GLY A 11 22.10 -11.29 -6.52
N ASP A 12 21.31 -10.44 -5.84
CA ASP A 12 20.16 -10.83 -5.03
C ASP A 12 18.85 -10.20 -5.54
N TRP A 13 17.76 -10.96 -5.50
CA TRP A 13 16.44 -10.52 -6.00
C TRP A 13 15.86 -9.43 -5.10
N GLU A 14 15.86 -9.68 -3.79
CA GLU A 14 15.13 -8.86 -2.83
C GLU A 14 15.84 -7.53 -2.61
N SER A 15 17.15 -7.56 -2.40
CA SER A 15 17.92 -6.39 -1.96
C SER A 15 18.49 -5.55 -3.10
N GLN A 16 18.65 -6.09 -4.30
CA GLN A 16 19.43 -5.42 -5.35
C GLN A 16 18.70 -5.25 -6.69
N ALA A 17 17.80 -6.16 -7.09
CA ALA A 17 17.10 -6.04 -8.37
C ALA A 17 16.14 -4.84 -8.36
N LEU A 18 15.90 -4.27 -9.55
CA LEU A 18 15.09 -3.04 -9.70
C LEU A 18 13.65 -3.38 -10.08
N PRO A 19 12.66 -2.97 -9.28
CA PRO A 19 11.26 -3.19 -9.61
C PRO A 19 10.79 -2.25 -10.70
N ILE A 20 9.97 -2.77 -11.60
CA ILE A 20 9.11 -2.03 -12.52
C ILE A 20 7.72 -2.66 -12.56
N GLY A 21 6.67 -1.88 -12.81
CA GLY A 21 5.30 -2.40 -12.83
C GLY A 21 4.31 -1.43 -13.44
N ASN A 22 3.10 -1.93 -13.75
CA ASN A 22 2.01 -1.15 -14.34
C ASN A 22 0.67 -1.31 -13.60
N GLY A 23 0.72 -1.73 -12.35
CA GLY A 23 -0.43 -2.24 -11.61
C GLY A 23 -0.48 -3.77 -11.69
N MET A 24 -0.96 -4.31 -12.81
CA MET A 24 -1.22 -5.75 -13.01
C MET A 24 0.03 -6.63 -13.19
N LEU A 25 1.01 -6.13 -13.94
CA LEU A 25 2.26 -6.82 -14.24
C LEU A 25 3.40 -6.16 -13.48
N GLY A 26 4.28 -6.98 -12.92
CA GLY A 26 5.53 -6.57 -12.27
C GLY A 26 6.72 -7.26 -12.91
N ALA A 27 7.88 -6.63 -12.87
CA ALA A 27 9.15 -7.26 -13.21
C ALA A 27 10.31 -6.74 -12.36
N MET A 28 11.32 -7.58 -12.17
CA MET A 28 12.54 -7.30 -11.42
C MET A 28 13.74 -7.44 -12.33
N ILE A 29 14.50 -6.35 -12.48
CA ILE A 29 15.60 -6.23 -13.42
C ILE A 29 16.93 -6.45 -12.70
N PHE A 30 17.67 -7.50 -13.08
CA PHE A 30 18.95 -7.83 -12.47
C PHE A 30 20.11 -7.08 -13.13
N GLY A 31 20.05 -6.88 -14.44
CA GLY A 31 21.09 -6.17 -15.19
C GLY A 31 22.37 -6.99 -15.39
N ARG A 32 22.30 -8.32 -15.37
CA ARG A 32 23.43 -9.21 -15.65
C ARG A 32 23.82 -9.13 -17.13
N VAL A 33 25.11 -9.23 -17.44
CA VAL A 33 25.62 -9.01 -18.82
C VAL A 33 25.46 -10.25 -19.69
N GLY A 34 26.03 -11.39 -19.29
CA GLY A 34 25.97 -12.61 -20.12
C GLY A 34 24.64 -13.36 -20.03
N VAL A 35 24.04 -13.45 -18.84
CA VAL A 35 22.75 -14.12 -18.63
C VAL A 35 21.84 -13.20 -17.84
N GLU A 36 21.05 -12.40 -18.56
CA GLU A 36 20.01 -11.56 -17.95
C GLU A 36 18.84 -12.43 -17.50
N ALA A 37 18.27 -12.07 -16.35
CA ALA A 37 17.04 -12.64 -15.86
C ALA A 37 16.08 -11.48 -15.60
N ILE A 38 14.95 -11.48 -16.30
CA ILE A 38 13.84 -10.58 -16.02
C ILE A 38 12.78 -11.44 -15.35
N GLN A 39 12.81 -11.46 -14.02
CA GLN A 39 11.75 -12.10 -13.23
C GLN A 39 10.49 -11.25 -13.38
N PHE A 40 9.35 -11.88 -13.64
CA PHE A 40 8.09 -11.16 -13.81
C PHE A 40 6.93 -11.84 -13.08
N ASN A 41 5.91 -11.05 -12.85
CA ASN A 41 4.72 -11.38 -12.08
C ASN A 41 3.47 -10.93 -12.82
N GLU A 42 2.37 -11.63 -12.53
CA GLU A 42 1.01 -11.21 -12.85
C GLU A 42 0.21 -11.29 -11.55
N LYS A 43 -0.48 -10.21 -11.19
CA LYS A 43 -1.04 -10.00 -9.84
C LYS A 43 -2.04 -11.07 -9.41
N THR A 44 -2.71 -11.73 -10.34
CA THR A 44 -3.78 -12.70 -10.08
C THR A 44 -3.30 -14.16 -10.04
N LEU A 45 -2.01 -14.42 -10.26
CA LEU A 45 -1.45 -15.77 -10.15
C LEU A 45 -1.27 -16.20 -8.69
N TRP A 46 -2.26 -16.94 -8.16
CA TRP A 46 -2.30 -17.42 -6.78
C TRP A 46 -2.65 -18.90 -6.69
N THR A 47 -2.00 -19.61 -5.76
CA THR A 47 -2.49 -20.88 -5.23
C THR A 47 -3.63 -20.63 -4.24
N GLY A 48 -4.35 -21.67 -3.80
CA GLY A 48 -5.49 -21.56 -2.89
C GLY A 48 -6.83 -21.31 -3.59
N GLY A 49 -7.87 -21.02 -2.80
CA GLY A 49 -9.26 -21.05 -3.29
C GLY A 49 -9.61 -22.44 -3.83
N PRO A 50 -10.45 -22.55 -4.86
CA PRO A 50 -11.93 -22.51 -4.89
C PRO A 50 -12.64 -23.48 -3.90
N HIS A 51 -12.43 -23.28 -2.59
CA HIS A 51 -13.44 -23.09 -1.52
C HIS A 51 -12.99 -23.76 -0.20
N ASP A 52 -12.20 -23.07 0.61
CA ASP A 52 -12.31 -23.12 2.06
C ASP A 52 -12.17 -21.64 2.48
N PHE A 53 -13.24 -21.05 3.03
CA PHE A 53 -13.26 -19.62 3.35
C PHE A 53 -12.73 -19.32 4.76
N GLY A 54 -12.14 -20.30 5.45
CA GLY A 54 -11.67 -20.16 6.83
C GLY A 54 -12.78 -20.30 7.89
N ASN A 55 -14.02 -20.56 7.47
CA ASN A 55 -15.14 -20.74 8.38
C ASN A 55 -14.98 -22.05 9.17
N TRP A 56 -15.67 -22.14 10.32
CA TRP A 56 -15.69 -23.40 11.08
C TRP A 56 -16.25 -24.55 10.25
N ARG A 57 -15.51 -25.66 10.20
CA ARG A 57 -15.93 -26.87 9.47
C ARG A 57 -17.20 -27.52 10.03
N GLN A 58 -17.52 -27.22 11.29
CA GLN A 58 -18.74 -27.63 11.97
C GLN A 58 -19.26 -26.43 12.78
N PRO A 59 -20.59 -26.22 12.84
CA PRO A 59 -21.17 -25.17 13.68
C PRO A 59 -20.74 -25.32 15.14
N ARG A 60 -20.38 -24.20 15.79
CA ARG A 60 -20.01 -24.15 17.22
C ARG A 60 -20.95 -23.20 17.98
N PRO A 61 -22.26 -23.51 18.07
CA PRO A 61 -23.23 -22.60 18.68
C PRO A 61 -22.87 -22.32 20.14
N GLY A 62 -22.85 -21.04 20.52
CA GLY A 62 -22.51 -20.59 21.86
C GLY A 62 -21.01 -20.51 22.17
N ALA A 63 -20.11 -20.91 21.27
CA ALA A 63 -18.65 -20.85 21.53
C ALA A 63 -18.15 -19.42 21.79
N ILE A 64 -18.65 -18.44 21.03
CA ILE A 64 -18.32 -17.02 21.25
C ILE A 64 -18.85 -16.55 22.61
N ALA A 65 -20.11 -16.87 22.93
CA ALA A 65 -20.72 -16.54 24.21
C ALA A 65 -19.97 -17.17 25.40
N GLU A 66 -19.48 -18.40 25.26
CA GLU A 66 -18.67 -19.05 26.30
C GLU A 66 -17.35 -18.30 26.54
N ILE A 67 -16.66 -17.85 25.49
CA ILE A 67 -15.46 -17.02 25.65
C ILE A 67 -15.81 -15.65 26.26
N GLN A 68 -16.93 -15.04 25.86
CA GLN A 68 -17.41 -13.79 26.46
C GLN A 68 -17.69 -13.97 27.96
N ASP A 69 -18.33 -15.06 28.37
CA ASP A 69 -18.58 -15.40 29.77
C ASP A 69 -17.27 -15.62 30.56
N GLN A 70 -16.29 -16.28 29.94
CA GLN A 70 -14.96 -16.44 30.53
C GLN A 70 -14.25 -15.09 30.71
N ILE A 71 -14.31 -14.20 29.71
CA ILE A 71 -13.78 -12.83 29.79
C ILE A 71 -14.50 -12.04 30.88
N ASN A 72 -15.82 -12.15 31.00
CA ASN A 72 -16.59 -11.47 32.04
C ASN A 72 -16.21 -11.98 33.44
N ALA A 73 -15.96 -13.28 33.60
CA ALA A 73 -15.61 -13.89 34.88
C ALA A 73 -14.14 -13.66 35.28
N ARG A 74 -13.21 -13.65 34.32
CA ARG A 74 -11.76 -13.66 34.56
C ARG A 74 -11.04 -12.38 34.14
N VAL A 75 -11.74 -11.45 33.49
CA VAL A 75 -11.23 -10.21 32.87
C VAL A 75 -10.33 -10.44 31.65
N ARG A 76 -9.49 -11.48 31.69
CA ARG A 76 -8.56 -11.87 30.63
C ARG A 76 -8.64 -13.38 30.37
N VAL A 77 -8.48 -13.76 29.11
CA VAL A 77 -8.43 -15.17 28.67
C VAL A 77 -7.23 -15.34 27.74
N SER A 78 -6.46 -16.40 27.93
CA SER A 78 -5.22 -16.60 27.18
C SER A 78 -5.49 -16.81 25.69
N PRO A 79 -4.61 -16.36 24.77
CA PRO A 79 -4.79 -16.57 23.34
C PRO A 79 -4.95 -18.04 22.95
N ALA A 80 -4.27 -18.95 23.65
CA ALA A 80 -4.34 -20.38 23.40
C ALA A 80 -5.73 -20.96 23.72
N GLU A 81 -6.37 -20.52 24.82
CA GLU A 81 -7.74 -20.92 25.16
C GLU A 81 -8.73 -20.43 24.11
N VAL A 82 -8.63 -19.17 23.69
CA VAL A 82 -9.53 -18.61 22.67
C VAL A 82 -9.33 -19.28 21.31
N ALA A 83 -8.08 -19.54 20.90
CA ALA A 83 -7.79 -20.23 19.64
C ALA A 83 -8.26 -21.69 19.65
N ALA A 84 -8.18 -22.39 20.78
CA ALA A 84 -8.74 -23.73 20.91
C ALA A 84 -10.27 -23.74 20.72
N ALA A 85 -10.96 -22.71 21.20
CA ALA A 85 -12.41 -22.60 21.10
C ALA A 85 -12.90 -22.05 19.75
N LEU A 86 -12.25 -21.00 19.23
CA LEU A 86 -12.72 -20.21 18.09
C LEU A 86 -11.84 -20.34 16.85
N GLY A 87 -10.61 -20.84 16.97
CA GLY A 87 -9.70 -21.04 15.85
C GLY A 87 -10.06 -22.23 14.96
N GLN A 88 -9.46 -22.26 13.78
CA GLN A 88 -9.66 -23.31 12.77
C GLN A 88 -8.36 -23.51 11.99
N PRO A 89 -7.85 -24.75 11.81
CA PRO A 89 -6.67 -24.95 10.98
C PRO A 89 -6.84 -24.40 9.56
N LYS A 90 -5.90 -23.55 9.15
CA LYS A 90 -5.86 -22.90 7.83
C LYS A 90 -5.72 -23.96 6.74
N ALA A 91 -6.66 -24.00 5.80
CA ALA A 91 -6.64 -24.89 4.64
C ALA A 91 -7.10 -24.13 3.39
N GLY A 92 -6.56 -24.49 2.22
CA GLY A 92 -6.94 -23.88 0.94
C GLY A 92 -6.62 -22.38 0.81
N TYR A 93 -5.83 -21.79 1.71
CA TYR A 93 -5.55 -20.34 1.71
C TYR A 93 -4.65 -19.89 0.55
N GLY A 94 -3.62 -20.68 0.23
CA GLY A 94 -2.71 -20.38 -0.87
C GLY A 94 -1.65 -19.32 -0.59
N SER A 95 -1.00 -18.87 -1.65
CA SER A 95 0.09 -17.88 -1.65
C SER A 95 0.16 -17.21 -3.02
N TYR A 96 0.59 -15.95 -3.04
CA TYR A 96 0.98 -15.27 -4.27
C TYR A 96 2.18 -15.99 -4.91
N GLN A 97 2.24 -16.01 -6.25
CA GLN A 97 3.21 -16.80 -7.00
C GLN A 97 4.07 -15.94 -7.92
N SER A 98 5.34 -16.29 -8.03
CA SER A 98 6.17 -15.88 -9.18
C SER A 98 5.57 -16.41 -10.47
N PHE A 99 5.45 -15.56 -11.50
CA PHE A 99 5.03 -16.04 -12.82
C PHE A 99 6.18 -16.84 -13.45
N GLY A 100 7.38 -16.27 -13.46
CA GLY A 100 8.58 -16.90 -13.98
C GLY A 100 9.62 -15.87 -14.39
N GLU A 101 10.53 -16.27 -15.27
CA GLU A 101 11.62 -15.42 -15.74
C GLU A 101 11.77 -15.51 -17.25
N LEU A 102 11.97 -14.36 -17.90
CA LEU A 102 12.58 -14.31 -19.22
C LEU A 102 14.10 -14.33 -19.05
N ILE A 103 14.74 -15.38 -19.55
CA ILE A 103 16.19 -15.53 -19.58
C ILE A 103 16.69 -15.10 -20.96
N LEU A 104 17.63 -14.14 -20.97
CA LEU A 104 18.34 -13.73 -22.17
C LEU A 104 19.81 -14.13 -22.04
N THR A 105 20.21 -15.13 -22.81
CA THR A 105 21.62 -15.56 -22.89
C THR A 105 22.30 -14.81 -24.03
N MET A 106 23.26 -13.96 -23.68
CA MET A 106 24.02 -13.10 -24.59
C MET A 106 25.50 -13.52 -24.61
N PRO A 107 26.27 -13.14 -25.63
CA PRO A 107 27.72 -13.25 -25.59
C PRO A 107 28.29 -12.59 -24.33
N ALA A 108 29.25 -13.26 -23.69
CA ALA A 108 29.93 -12.76 -22.51
C ALA A 108 31.35 -12.33 -22.85
N GLY A 109 31.83 -11.28 -22.17
CA GLY A 109 33.19 -10.76 -22.30
C GLY A 109 33.55 -9.85 -21.12
N PRO A 110 34.80 -9.36 -21.02
CA PRO A 110 35.18 -8.34 -20.05
C PRO A 110 34.33 -7.09 -20.22
N VAL A 111 33.85 -6.54 -19.10
CA VAL A 111 32.91 -5.40 -19.08
C VAL A 111 33.58 -4.15 -18.54
N THR A 112 33.37 -3.02 -19.19
CA THR A 112 33.67 -1.68 -18.66
C THR A 112 32.42 -0.79 -18.68
N ASP A 113 32.50 0.36 -18.00
CA ASP A 113 31.47 1.41 -18.01
C ASP A 113 30.06 0.91 -17.66
N TYR A 114 30.00 -0.08 -16.76
CA TYR A 114 28.74 -0.68 -16.35
C TYR A 114 27.92 0.30 -15.51
N ARG A 115 26.63 0.42 -15.83
CA ARG A 115 25.65 1.11 -15.00
C ARG A 115 24.28 0.44 -15.15
N ARG A 116 23.60 0.21 -14.03
CA ARG A 116 22.15 -0.03 -14.02
C ARG A 116 21.45 1.07 -13.23
N ALA A 117 20.27 1.46 -13.67
CA ALA A 117 19.52 2.54 -13.06
C ALA A 117 18.01 2.33 -13.19
N LEU A 118 17.23 2.85 -12.25
CA LEU A 118 15.78 3.01 -12.33
C LEU A 118 15.48 4.50 -12.20
N ASP A 119 15.05 5.13 -13.28
CA ASP A 119 14.47 6.48 -13.23
C ASP A 119 13.00 6.36 -12.85
N ILE A 120 12.66 6.83 -11.65
CA ILE A 120 11.31 6.72 -11.09
C ILE A 120 10.38 7.84 -11.58
N ALA A 121 10.92 8.93 -12.13
CA ALA A 121 10.12 9.98 -12.76
C ALA A 121 9.62 9.54 -14.15
N ASP A 122 10.36 8.64 -14.79
CA ASP A 122 10.08 8.12 -16.12
C ASP A 122 9.64 6.64 -16.11
N ALA A 123 9.70 5.98 -14.95
CA ALA A 123 9.40 4.57 -14.73
C ALA A 123 10.12 3.64 -15.73
N ILE A 124 11.43 3.83 -15.88
CA ILE A 124 12.27 3.07 -16.81
C ILE A 124 13.55 2.58 -16.12
N ALA A 125 13.79 1.27 -16.21
CA ALA A 125 15.03 0.65 -15.78
C ALA A 125 15.99 0.53 -16.97
N THR A 126 17.19 1.08 -16.84
CA THR A 126 18.23 1.06 -17.89
C THR A 126 19.43 0.25 -17.42
N VAL A 127 20.05 -0.50 -18.34
CA VAL A 127 21.36 -1.13 -18.13
C VAL A 127 22.27 -0.80 -19.30
N GLU A 128 23.43 -0.23 -19.01
CA GLU A 128 24.45 0.15 -19.98
C GLU A 128 25.78 -0.48 -19.62
N TYR A 129 26.54 -0.90 -20.62
CA TYR A 129 27.87 -1.46 -20.45
C TYR A 129 28.62 -1.53 -21.78
N THR A 130 29.94 -1.68 -21.73
CA THR A 130 30.79 -1.86 -22.91
C THR A 130 31.43 -3.25 -22.90
N VAL A 131 31.35 -3.97 -24.03
CA VAL A 131 32.07 -5.24 -24.28
C VAL A 131 32.75 -5.12 -25.64
N ASP A 132 34.04 -5.48 -25.72
CA ASP A 132 34.85 -5.45 -26.96
C ASP A 132 34.76 -4.12 -27.75
N GLY A 133 34.63 -2.99 -27.04
CA GLY A 133 34.53 -1.65 -27.64
C GLY A 133 33.16 -1.29 -28.20
N VAL A 134 32.14 -2.11 -27.97
CA VAL A 134 30.73 -1.85 -28.33
C VAL A 134 29.95 -1.48 -27.09
N ARG A 135 29.23 -0.35 -27.12
CA ARG A 135 28.36 0.07 -26.02
C ARG A 135 26.96 -0.53 -26.21
N HIS A 136 26.54 -1.34 -25.25
CA HIS A 136 25.21 -1.94 -25.20
C HIS A 136 24.30 -1.14 -24.26
N ARG A 137 23.02 -1.05 -24.63
CA ARG A 137 21.98 -0.42 -23.81
C ARG A 137 20.71 -1.24 -23.82
N ARG A 138 20.16 -1.43 -22.63
CA ARG A 138 18.90 -2.14 -22.37
C ARG A 138 17.96 -1.23 -21.62
N GLU A 139 16.72 -1.14 -22.09
CA GLU A 139 15.67 -0.28 -21.54
C GLU A 139 14.45 -1.14 -21.21
N HIS A 140 13.95 -1.04 -19.98
CA HIS A 140 12.86 -1.87 -19.47
C HIS A 140 11.79 -0.98 -18.83
N PHE A 141 10.54 -1.15 -19.24
CA PHE A 141 9.40 -0.51 -18.59
C PHE A 141 8.17 -1.40 -18.71
N VAL A 142 7.18 -1.19 -17.85
CA VAL A 142 5.90 -1.91 -17.92
C VAL A 142 4.82 -0.91 -18.30
N SER A 143 4.32 -1.01 -19.52
CA SER A 143 3.36 -0.04 -20.06
C SER A 143 1.97 -0.33 -19.54
N HIS A 144 1.39 0.57 -18.76
CA HIS A 144 -0.02 0.48 -18.37
C HIS A 144 -0.98 0.62 -19.57
N PRO A 145 -0.83 1.63 -20.47
CA PRO A 145 -1.73 1.80 -21.62
C PRO A 145 -1.77 0.62 -22.58
N HIS A 146 -0.69 -0.17 -22.66
CA HIS A 146 -0.56 -1.30 -23.57
C HIS A 146 -0.59 -2.67 -22.89
N ARG A 147 -0.56 -2.71 -21.55
CA ARG A 147 -0.62 -3.93 -20.75
C ARG A 147 0.50 -4.95 -21.06
N VAL A 148 1.72 -4.44 -21.31
CA VAL A 148 2.90 -5.26 -21.62
C VAL A 148 4.15 -4.79 -20.89
N ILE A 149 5.02 -5.72 -20.51
CA ILE A 149 6.42 -5.42 -20.19
C ILE A 149 7.16 -5.23 -21.51
N VAL A 150 7.95 -4.16 -21.61
CA VAL A 150 8.74 -3.82 -22.80
C VAL A 150 10.22 -3.90 -22.44
N VAL A 151 11.00 -4.59 -23.26
CA VAL A 151 12.46 -4.67 -23.17
C VAL A 151 13.03 -4.27 -24.51
N ASN A 152 13.79 -3.18 -24.58
CA ASN A 152 14.50 -2.77 -25.78
C ASN A 152 16.00 -3.00 -25.61
N LEU A 153 16.58 -3.78 -26.52
CA LEU A 153 18.00 -4.11 -26.59
C LEU A 153 18.62 -3.39 -27.78
N SER A 154 19.70 -2.66 -27.55
CA SER A 154 20.40 -1.90 -28.58
C SER A 154 21.91 -1.86 -28.35
N ALA A 155 22.66 -1.55 -29.40
CA ALA A 155 24.09 -1.28 -29.36
C ALA A 155 24.40 -0.02 -30.18
N ASP A 156 25.56 0.60 -29.95
CA ASP A 156 26.03 1.76 -30.71
C ASP A 156 26.61 1.42 -32.09
N GLN A 157 26.69 0.13 -32.42
CA GLN A 157 27.11 -0.38 -33.72
C GLN A 157 26.07 -1.38 -34.29
N PRO A 158 25.76 -1.31 -35.60
CA PRO A 158 24.90 -2.28 -36.27
C PRO A 158 25.38 -3.72 -36.11
N GLY A 159 24.44 -4.67 -36.08
CA GLY A 159 24.73 -6.10 -36.01
C GLY A 159 25.30 -6.62 -34.68
N GLN A 160 25.25 -5.82 -33.61
CA GLN A 160 25.82 -6.19 -32.31
C GLN A 160 24.81 -6.70 -31.27
N VAL A 161 23.54 -6.88 -31.64
CA VAL A 161 22.53 -7.47 -30.75
C VAL A 161 22.37 -8.96 -31.07
N THR A 162 22.87 -9.81 -30.19
CA THR A 162 22.77 -11.28 -30.28
C THR A 162 22.35 -11.87 -28.93
N PHE A 163 21.31 -12.70 -28.91
CA PHE A 163 20.85 -13.39 -27.72
C PHE A 163 19.97 -14.61 -28.02
N THR A 164 19.88 -15.53 -27.07
CA THR A 164 18.85 -16.58 -27.01
C THR A 164 17.91 -16.29 -25.86
N ALA A 165 16.61 -16.18 -26.17
CA ALA A 165 15.53 -16.00 -25.21
C ALA A 165 14.88 -17.35 -24.85
N ALA A 166 14.61 -17.54 -23.57
CA ALA A 166 13.85 -18.68 -23.04
C ALA A 166 13.00 -18.24 -21.83
N VAL A 167 11.83 -18.85 -21.64
CA VAL A 167 11.01 -18.65 -20.44
C VAL A 167 11.29 -19.78 -19.45
N ARG A 168 11.64 -19.43 -18.22
CA ARG A 168 11.79 -20.35 -17.09
C ARG A 168 10.58 -20.20 -16.17
N LEU A 169 9.93 -21.32 -15.86
CA LEU A 169 8.80 -21.36 -14.94
C LEU A 169 9.15 -22.16 -13.68
N PRO A 170 8.54 -21.81 -12.52
CA PRO A 170 8.52 -22.66 -11.35
C PRO A 170 7.94 -24.06 -11.61
N ALA A 171 8.37 -25.05 -10.84
CA ALA A 171 7.96 -26.45 -11.01
C ALA A 171 6.55 -26.77 -10.48
N ASN A 172 5.91 -25.85 -9.75
CA ASN A 172 4.59 -26.06 -9.10
C ASN A 172 3.38 -25.92 -10.05
N ARG A 173 3.61 -26.09 -11.36
CA ARG A 173 2.59 -25.90 -12.38
C ARG A 173 2.83 -26.79 -13.58
N THR A 174 1.75 -27.11 -14.26
CA THR A 174 1.82 -27.69 -15.60
C THR A 174 2.09 -26.56 -16.60
N ALA A 175 2.91 -26.81 -17.61
CA ALA A 175 3.15 -25.84 -18.67
C ALA A 175 3.59 -26.52 -19.96
N THR A 176 3.17 -25.96 -21.09
CA THR A 176 3.78 -26.22 -22.40
C THR A 176 4.34 -24.90 -22.91
N SER A 177 5.55 -24.95 -23.47
CA SER A 177 6.18 -23.78 -24.08
C SER A 177 6.47 -24.08 -25.55
N THR A 178 6.04 -23.20 -26.44
CA THR A 178 6.27 -23.31 -27.89
C THR A 178 6.81 -22.00 -28.43
N ALA A 179 7.64 -22.07 -29.48
CA ALA A 179 8.13 -20.90 -30.19
C ALA A 179 7.70 -20.94 -31.66
N ALA A 180 7.05 -19.89 -32.13
CA ALA A 180 6.67 -19.72 -33.53
C ALA A 180 6.44 -18.25 -33.86
N ASN A 181 6.80 -17.83 -35.09
CA ASN A 181 6.61 -16.47 -35.59
C ASN A 181 7.21 -15.38 -34.68
N GLY A 182 8.35 -15.66 -34.08
CA GLY A 182 9.01 -14.75 -33.14
C GLY A 182 8.32 -14.66 -31.77
N ARG A 183 7.39 -15.57 -31.45
CA ARG A 183 6.66 -15.59 -30.19
C ARG A 183 6.94 -16.87 -29.40
N ILE A 184 7.30 -16.73 -28.13
CA ILE A 184 7.27 -17.82 -27.16
C ILE A 184 5.92 -17.76 -26.43
N THR A 185 5.13 -18.82 -26.52
CA THR A 185 3.87 -18.95 -25.77
C THR A 185 4.02 -20.04 -24.73
N THR A 186 3.78 -19.68 -23.47
CA THR A 186 3.80 -20.63 -22.35
C THR A 186 2.45 -20.63 -21.65
N ALA A 187 1.76 -21.76 -21.66
CA ALA A 187 0.41 -21.90 -21.11
C ALA A 187 0.26 -23.19 -20.28
N GLY A 188 -0.56 -23.11 -19.24
CA GLY A 188 -0.86 -24.25 -18.39
C GLY A 188 -1.72 -23.90 -17.19
N ALA A 189 -1.60 -24.65 -16.11
CA ALA A 189 -2.35 -24.42 -14.87
C ALA A 189 -1.50 -24.72 -13.63
N LEU A 190 -1.75 -23.97 -12.55
CA LEU A 190 -1.17 -24.26 -11.23
C LEU A 190 -1.63 -25.64 -10.75
N THR A 191 -0.70 -26.44 -10.24
CA THR A 191 -1.01 -27.81 -9.77
C THR A 191 -1.90 -27.81 -8.54
N ASP A 192 -1.81 -26.76 -7.72
CA ASP A 192 -2.54 -26.62 -6.46
C ASP A 192 -4.06 -26.46 -6.65
N ASN A 193 -4.49 -25.52 -7.50
CA ASN A 193 -5.91 -25.11 -7.61
C ASN A 193 -6.45 -25.08 -9.04
N GLY A 194 -5.68 -25.54 -10.02
CA GLY A 194 -6.06 -25.56 -11.44
C GLY A 194 -6.25 -24.20 -12.10
N LEU A 195 -5.84 -23.09 -11.47
CA LEU A 195 -5.89 -21.74 -12.05
C LEU A 195 -5.07 -21.74 -13.35
N ARG A 196 -5.72 -21.41 -14.48
CA ARG A 196 -5.08 -21.40 -15.79
C ARG A 196 -4.33 -20.11 -15.97
N PHE A 197 -3.12 -20.20 -16.49
CA PHE A 197 -2.27 -19.06 -16.80
C PHE A 197 -1.74 -19.16 -18.23
N GLU A 198 -1.45 -18.01 -18.81
CA GLU A 198 -0.75 -17.91 -20.07
C GLU A 198 0.18 -16.70 -20.08
N GLY A 199 1.40 -16.89 -20.58
CA GLY A 199 2.39 -15.85 -20.78
C GLY A 199 2.94 -15.94 -22.19
N GLN A 200 3.03 -14.80 -22.87
CA GLN A 200 3.54 -14.70 -24.24
C GLN A 200 4.66 -13.68 -24.32
N VAL A 201 5.74 -14.03 -25.02
CA VAL A 201 6.91 -13.17 -25.27
C VAL A 201 7.06 -13.00 -26.79
N GLN A 202 6.84 -11.80 -27.31
CA GLN A 202 7.04 -11.46 -28.72
C GLN A 202 8.39 -10.77 -28.90
N ILE A 203 9.20 -11.24 -29.85
CA ILE A 203 10.51 -10.69 -30.19
C ILE A 203 10.46 -10.09 -31.60
N LEU A 204 10.72 -8.78 -31.67
CA LEU A 204 10.77 -7.97 -32.87
C LEU A 204 12.22 -7.53 -33.09
N ALA A 205 12.93 -8.19 -34.01
CA ALA A 205 14.31 -7.88 -34.34
C ALA A 205 14.38 -6.99 -35.59
N GLU A 206 15.25 -5.98 -35.54
CA GLU A 206 15.59 -5.10 -36.66
C GLU A 206 17.00 -5.47 -37.14
N GLY A 207 17.13 -5.86 -38.42
CA GLY A 207 18.37 -6.43 -38.93
C GLY A 207 18.63 -7.86 -38.45
N GLY A 208 19.74 -8.46 -38.89
CA GLY A 208 20.16 -9.79 -38.49
C GLY A 208 19.22 -10.93 -38.89
N THR A 209 19.25 -12.03 -38.12
CA THR A 209 18.41 -13.22 -38.33
C THR A 209 17.75 -13.67 -37.03
N ARG A 210 16.53 -14.20 -37.12
CA ARG A 210 15.80 -14.84 -36.02
C ARG A 210 15.58 -16.32 -36.32
N THR A 211 15.76 -17.18 -35.33
CA THR A 211 15.43 -18.62 -35.39
C THR A 211 14.54 -19.00 -34.22
N ASP A 212 13.39 -19.58 -34.53
CA ASP A 212 12.42 -20.08 -33.56
C ASP A 212 12.62 -21.60 -33.42
N SER A 213 13.00 -22.07 -32.24
CA SER A 213 13.36 -23.46 -31.99
C SER A 213 12.19 -24.27 -31.43
N ALA A 214 12.13 -25.56 -31.79
CA ALA A 214 11.08 -26.48 -31.32
C ALA A 214 11.09 -26.70 -29.80
N ASP A 215 12.17 -26.34 -29.10
CA ASP A 215 12.31 -26.42 -27.64
C ASP A 215 11.82 -25.16 -26.90
N GLY A 216 11.07 -24.28 -27.58
CA GLY A 216 10.46 -23.10 -26.97
C GLY A 216 11.42 -21.91 -26.80
N LYS A 217 12.53 -21.89 -27.54
CA LYS A 217 13.51 -20.81 -27.52
C LYS A 217 13.50 -20.00 -28.80
N ILE A 218 13.92 -18.74 -28.72
CA ILE A 218 14.13 -17.89 -29.89
C ILE A 218 15.54 -17.33 -29.83
N THR A 219 16.29 -17.47 -30.91
CA THR A 219 17.64 -16.89 -31.05
C THR A 219 17.60 -15.75 -32.05
N VAL A 220 18.15 -14.61 -31.66
CA VAL A 220 18.42 -13.46 -32.52
C VAL A 220 19.92 -13.34 -32.69
N THR A 221 20.38 -13.24 -33.93
CA THR A 221 21.81 -13.14 -34.27
C THR A 221 22.05 -11.91 -35.12
N ALA A 222 23.04 -11.12 -34.72
CA ALA A 222 23.53 -9.95 -35.44
C ALA A 222 22.43 -8.94 -35.84
N ALA A 223 21.49 -8.67 -34.93
CA ALA A 223 20.51 -7.61 -35.11
C ALA A 223 21.11 -6.24 -34.74
N ASP A 224 20.51 -5.17 -35.27
CA ASP A 224 20.83 -3.79 -34.90
C ASP A 224 20.12 -3.40 -33.59
N ARG A 225 18.90 -3.91 -33.41
CA ARG A 225 18.03 -3.70 -32.25
C ARG A 225 17.07 -4.87 -32.09
N ALA A 226 16.62 -5.12 -30.87
CA ALA A 226 15.46 -5.98 -30.63
C ALA A 226 14.53 -5.37 -29.59
N THR A 227 13.22 -5.34 -29.89
CA THR A 227 12.17 -5.05 -28.92
C THR A 227 11.49 -6.35 -28.52
N ILE A 228 11.42 -6.62 -27.22
CA ILE A 228 10.74 -7.76 -26.64
C ILE A 228 9.53 -7.25 -25.87
N LEU A 229 8.37 -7.85 -26.11
CA LEU A 229 7.12 -7.54 -25.44
C LEU A 229 6.66 -8.78 -24.66
N ILE A 230 6.25 -8.60 -23.41
CA ILE A 230 5.75 -9.69 -22.56
C ILE A 230 4.35 -9.33 -22.07
N ALA A 231 3.41 -10.24 -22.29
CA ALA A 231 2.07 -10.19 -21.72
C ALA A 231 1.81 -11.47 -20.92
N ALA A 232 1.07 -11.35 -19.82
CA ALA A 232 0.67 -12.49 -19.00
C ALA A 232 -0.74 -12.29 -18.44
N GLY A 233 -1.41 -13.39 -18.11
CA GLY A 233 -2.73 -13.35 -17.48
C GLY A 233 -3.15 -14.70 -16.94
N THR A 234 -4.14 -14.68 -16.05
CA THR A 234 -4.83 -15.89 -15.57
C THR A 234 -6.32 -15.87 -15.91
N ASP A 235 -7.01 -16.98 -15.67
CA ASP A 235 -8.47 -17.04 -15.65
C ASP A 235 -9.08 -16.70 -14.27
N TYR A 236 -8.37 -15.97 -13.41
CA TYR A 236 -8.96 -15.41 -12.19
C TYR A 236 -10.13 -14.46 -12.52
N SER A 237 -11.12 -14.48 -11.63
CA SER A 237 -12.24 -13.55 -11.58
C SER A 237 -12.51 -13.25 -10.10
N ASP A 238 -12.95 -12.04 -9.77
CA ASP A 238 -13.36 -11.64 -8.41
C ASP A 238 -14.80 -12.09 -8.07
N VAL A 239 -15.43 -12.88 -8.93
CA VAL A 239 -16.82 -13.34 -8.76
C VAL A 239 -16.87 -14.56 -7.83
N TYR A 240 -17.38 -14.33 -6.62
CA TYR A 240 -17.75 -15.37 -5.66
C TYR A 240 -18.88 -16.29 -6.20
N PRO A 241 -18.85 -17.61 -5.91
CA PRO A 241 -17.84 -18.29 -5.11
C PRO A 241 -16.67 -18.84 -5.94
N GLU A 242 -16.79 -18.90 -7.26
CA GLU A 242 -15.93 -19.72 -8.13
C GLU A 242 -14.55 -19.12 -8.37
N TYR A 243 -14.45 -17.79 -8.44
CA TYR A 243 -13.22 -17.06 -8.75
C TYR A 243 -12.48 -17.56 -10.00
N ARG A 244 -13.25 -17.98 -11.00
CA ARG A 244 -12.78 -18.43 -12.32
C ARG A 244 -13.58 -17.74 -13.42
N GLY A 245 -12.87 -17.30 -14.45
CA GLY A 245 -13.39 -16.61 -15.60
C GLY A 245 -12.98 -17.26 -16.92
N PRO A 246 -13.03 -16.50 -18.03
CA PRO A 246 -12.57 -16.98 -19.34
C PRO A 246 -11.08 -17.33 -19.34
N ALA A 247 -10.67 -18.24 -20.24
CA ALA A 247 -9.26 -18.57 -20.43
C ALA A 247 -8.43 -17.30 -20.77
N PRO A 248 -7.18 -17.18 -20.27
CA PRO A 248 -6.40 -15.95 -20.41
C PRO A 248 -5.90 -15.69 -21.83
N GLY A 249 -5.67 -16.75 -22.62
CA GLY A 249 -4.96 -16.69 -23.90
C GLY A 249 -5.50 -15.65 -24.90
N PRO A 250 -6.82 -15.54 -25.15
CA PRO A 250 -7.36 -14.52 -26.03
C PRO A 250 -7.02 -13.08 -25.59
N ARG A 251 -7.09 -12.79 -24.28
CA ARG A 251 -6.75 -11.46 -23.74
C ARG A 251 -5.25 -11.18 -23.85
N VAL A 252 -4.43 -12.15 -23.45
CA VAL A 252 -2.95 -12.06 -23.52
C VAL A 252 -2.48 -11.85 -24.96
N THR A 253 -3.04 -12.61 -25.90
CA THR A 253 -2.76 -12.47 -27.34
C THR A 253 -3.15 -11.09 -27.85
N ALA A 254 -4.34 -10.60 -27.50
CA ALA A 254 -4.82 -9.30 -27.95
C ALA A 254 -3.98 -8.13 -27.41
N ASP A 255 -3.57 -8.18 -26.13
CA ASP A 255 -2.70 -7.17 -25.53
C ASP A 255 -1.34 -7.12 -26.28
N LEU A 256 -0.75 -8.29 -26.53
CA LEU A 256 0.53 -8.40 -27.21
C LEU A 256 0.47 -7.99 -28.70
N ASP A 257 -0.55 -8.43 -29.43
CA ASP A 257 -0.73 -8.11 -30.86
C ASP A 257 -0.93 -6.61 -31.08
N ARG A 258 -1.70 -5.95 -30.20
CA ARG A 258 -1.88 -4.48 -30.26
C ARG A 258 -0.57 -3.75 -30.00
N ALA A 259 0.26 -4.22 -29.06
CA ALA A 259 1.54 -3.60 -28.76
C ALA A 259 2.60 -3.87 -29.84
N ALA A 260 2.59 -5.06 -30.47
CA ALA A 260 3.60 -5.49 -31.43
C ALA A 260 3.62 -4.69 -32.74
N VAL A 261 2.52 -4.02 -33.08
CA VAL A 261 2.43 -3.16 -34.27
C VAL A 261 2.84 -1.71 -34.00
N ILE A 262 3.15 -1.35 -32.75
CA ILE A 262 3.53 0.00 -32.34
C ILE A 262 5.06 0.09 -32.26
N PRO A 263 5.71 1.04 -32.96
CA PRO A 263 7.15 1.24 -32.85
C PRO A 263 7.58 1.58 -31.42
N TYR A 264 8.75 1.08 -31.00
CA TYR A 264 9.29 1.30 -29.65
C TYR A 264 9.24 2.77 -29.16
N PRO A 265 9.65 3.79 -29.96
CA PRO A 265 9.59 5.17 -29.49
C PRO A 265 8.17 5.65 -29.12
N GLN A 266 7.14 5.09 -29.75
CA GLN A 266 5.75 5.42 -29.46
C GLN A 266 5.24 4.66 -28.22
N LEU A 267 5.63 3.39 -28.03
CA LEU A 267 5.37 2.65 -26.80
C LEU A 267 5.97 3.38 -25.59
N TRP A 268 7.23 3.81 -25.73
CA TRP A 268 7.96 4.58 -24.73
C TRP A 268 7.24 5.89 -24.38
N GLU A 269 6.91 6.72 -25.38
CA GLU A 269 6.29 8.02 -25.10
C GLU A 269 4.90 7.89 -24.47
N ALA A 270 4.12 6.90 -24.88
CA ALA A 270 2.81 6.64 -24.30
C ALA A 270 2.92 6.16 -22.84
N HIS A 271 3.87 5.27 -22.53
CA HIS A 271 4.21 4.88 -21.16
C HIS A 271 4.63 6.10 -20.32
N ARG A 272 5.60 6.86 -20.82
CA ARG A 272 6.15 8.02 -20.13
C ARG A 272 5.06 9.05 -19.79
N ARG A 273 4.17 9.33 -20.74
CA ARG A 273 3.05 10.25 -20.55
C ARG A 273 2.04 9.75 -19.53
N ASP A 274 1.71 8.45 -19.55
CA ASP A 274 0.81 7.83 -18.57
C ASP A 274 1.38 7.94 -17.15
N HIS A 275 2.62 7.47 -16.97
CA HIS A 275 3.31 7.49 -15.68
C HIS A 275 3.47 8.91 -15.13
N ARG A 276 4.00 9.83 -15.94
CA ARG A 276 4.18 11.23 -15.53
C ARG A 276 2.86 11.93 -15.22
N GLY A 277 1.75 11.53 -15.86
CA GLY A 277 0.42 12.04 -15.56
C GLY A 277 -0.03 11.79 -14.11
N LEU A 278 0.58 10.81 -13.43
CA LEU A 278 0.40 10.52 -12.01
C LEU A 278 1.60 11.02 -11.18
N PHE A 279 2.82 10.71 -11.62
CA PHE A 279 4.03 10.99 -10.86
C PHE A 279 4.30 12.49 -10.71
N ASP A 280 4.15 13.29 -11.77
CA ASP A 280 4.46 14.73 -11.74
C ASP A 280 3.45 15.56 -10.91
N ARG A 281 2.36 14.95 -10.44
CA ARG A 281 1.35 15.62 -9.59
C ARG A 281 1.90 16.10 -8.27
N VAL A 282 2.94 15.45 -7.72
CA VAL A 282 3.58 15.88 -6.47
C VAL A 282 5.09 15.98 -6.63
N ARG A 283 5.63 17.10 -6.16
CA ARG A 283 7.07 17.34 -6.07
C ARG A 283 7.43 17.77 -4.67
N LEU A 284 8.47 17.16 -4.12
CA LEU A 284 9.15 17.59 -2.90
C LEU A 284 10.53 18.14 -3.28
N ASP A 285 10.88 19.28 -2.72
CA ASP A 285 12.18 19.91 -2.88
C ASP A 285 12.69 20.32 -1.51
N LEU A 286 13.69 19.61 -1.00
CA LEU A 286 14.36 19.84 0.26
C LEU A 286 15.71 20.57 0.05
N GLY A 287 15.90 21.20 -1.12
CA GLY A 287 17.19 21.75 -1.54
C GLY A 287 18.20 20.67 -1.95
N GLN A 288 17.72 19.47 -2.26
CA GLN A 288 18.54 18.30 -2.51
C GLN A 288 19.35 18.39 -3.80
N ARG A 289 20.52 17.77 -3.80
CA ARG A 289 21.32 17.50 -4.99
C ARG A 289 21.65 16.02 -5.00
N MET A 290 21.12 15.31 -5.99
CA MET A 290 21.38 13.87 -6.10
C MET A 290 22.89 13.62 -6.23
N PRO A 291 23.47 12.80 -5.34
CA PRO A 291 24.90 12.53 -5.35
C PRO A 291 25.30 11.75 -6.61
N ASP A 292 26.49 12.01 -7.13
CA ASP A 292 27.12 11.17 -8.15
C ASP A 292 27.76 9.93 -7.51
N ARG A 293 26.92 9.15 -6.82
CA ARG A 293 27.31 7.93 -6.10
C ARG A 293 26.21 6.87 -6.22
N PRO A 294 26.56 5.57 -6.30
CA PRO A 294 25.59 4.49 -6.26
C PRO A 294 24.66 4.57 -5.05
N THR A 295 23.37 4.27 -5.25
CA THR A 295 22.32 4.45 -4.25
C THR A 295 22.53 3.61 -3.00
N ASP A 296 23.05 2.40 -3.14
CA ASP A 296 23.44 1.52 -2.03
C ASP A 296 24.53 2.15 -1.15
N GLN A 297 25.50 2.83 -1.76
CA GLN A 297 26.55 3.54 -1.02
C GLN A 297 26.05 4.83 -0.38
N VAL A 298 25.04 5.49 -0.96
CA VAL A 298 24.35 6.64 -0.34
C VAL A 298 23.60 6.17 0.91
N LEU A 299 22.80 5.10 0.78
CA LEU A 299 22.07 4.48 1.88
C LEU A 299 23.03 4.04 3.00
N ALA A 300 24.11 3.32 2.67
CA ALA A 300 25.09 2.86 3.66
C ALA A 300 25.82 4.01 4.37
N ALA A 301 25.92 5.20 3.74
CA ALA A 301 26.54 6.38 4.32
C ALA A 301 25.56 7.26 5.11
N TYR A 302 24.26 6.95 5.12
CA TYR A 302 23.24 7.78 5.76
C TYR A 302 23.42 7.83 7.29
N GLN A 303 23.65 9.02 7.84
CA GLN A 303 23.90 9.25 9.27
C GLN A 303 22.75 10.00 9.99
N GLY A 304 21.56 10.00 9.40
CA GLY A 304 20.37 10.59 10.01
C GLY A 304 19.84 11.86 9.36
N ALA A 305 20.50 12.41 8.33
CA ALA A 305 19.91 13.41 7.46
C ALA A 305 20.59 13.40 6.08
N ASP A 306 19.81 13.23 5.03
CA ASP A 306 20.25 13.38 3.63
C ASP A 306 19.04 13.74 2.77
N PRO A 307 18.86 15.04 2.44
CA PRO A 307 17.72 15.50 1.67
C PRO A 307 17.56 14.79 0.32
N ALA A 308 18.65 14.30 -0.29
CA ALA A 308 18.57 13.59 -1.57
C ALA A 308 18.02 12.18 -1.40
N LEU A 309 18.48 11.44 -0.38
CA LEU A 309 17.95 10.10 -0.10
C LEU A 309 16.50 10.17 0.42
N GLU A 310 16.19 11.13 1.29
CA GLU A 310 14.85 11.30 1.87
C GLU A 310 13.81 11.67 0.81
N GLU A 311 14.15 12.58 -0.11
CA GLU A 311 13.25 12.92 -1.22
C GLU A 311 13.13 11.77 -2.23
N LEU A 312 14.23 11.07 -2.52
CA LEU A 312 14.19 9.88 -3.37
C LEU A 312 13.27 8.81 -2.76
N PHE A 313 13.37 8.56 -1.45
CA PHE A 313 12.54 7.57 -0.74
C PHE A 313 11.05 7.97 -0.71
N PHE A 314 10.75 9.25 -0.47
CA PHE A 314 9.40 9.80 -0.58
C PHE A 314 8.79 9.56 -1.97
N GLN A 315 9.52 9.91 -3.03
CA GLN A 315 9.05 9.70 -4.39
C GLN A 315 9.02 8.22 -4.77
N TYR A 316 9.86 7.38 -4.16
CA TYR A 316 9.86 5.95 -4.40
C TYR A 316 8.59 5.28 -3.90
N GLY A 317 8.06 5.65 -2.73
CA GLY A 317 6.76 5.13 -2.28
C GLY A 317 5.61 5.51 -3.22
N ARG A 318 5.60 6.75 -3.76
CA ARG A 318 4.63 7.16 -4.79
C ARG A 318 4.80 6.35 -6.08
N TYR A 319 6.03 6.17 -6.54
CA TYR A 319 6.36 5.35 -7.70
C TYR A 319 5.87 3.90 -7.53
N LEU A 320 6.15 3.29 -6.38
CA LEU A 320 5.77 1.90 -6.09
C LEU A 320 4.25 1.73 -6.15
N LEU A 321 3.47 2.68 -5.62
CA LEU A 321 2.00 2.59 -5.64
C LEU A 321 1.47 2.69 -7.08
N ILE A 322 1.99 3.62 -7.88
CA ILE A 322 1.66 3.71 -9.32
C ILE A 322 2.03 2.39 -10.02
N ALA A 323 3.17 1.80 -9.70
CA ALA A 323 3.65 0.59 -10.34
C ALA A 323 2.92 -0.69 -9.87
N SER A 324 2.24 -0.67 -8.72
CA SER A 324 1.56 -1.84 -8.14
C SER A 324 0.06 -1.69 -7.91
N SER A 325 -0.57 -0.55 -8.19
CA SER A 325 -2.03 -0.37 -8.07
C SER A 325 -2.53 0.67 -9.07
N ARG A 326 -3.23 0.23 -10.12
CA ARG A 326 -3.75 1.11 -11.17
C ARG A 326 -5.22 0.85 -11.44
N ASP A 327 -5.89 1.88 -11.96
CA ASP A 327 -7.25 1.74 -12.46
C ASP A 327 -7.34 0.57 -13.48
N GLY A 328 -8.42 -0.20 -13.41
CA GLY A 328 -8.60 -1.43 -14.18
C GLY A 328 -7.84 -2.67 -13.68
N ASP A 329 -7.06 -2.59 -12.60
CA ASP A 329 -6.58 -3.80 -11.90
C ASP A 329 -7.72 -4.47 -11.13
N VAL A 330 -7.71 -5.80 -11.05
CA VAL A 330 -8.69 -6.60 -10.30
C VAL A 330 -8.27 -6.88 -8.85
N LEU A 331 -7.05 -6.52 -8.47
CA LEU A 331 -6.48 -6.76 -7.15
C LEU A 331 -5.61 -5.57 -6.72
N PRO A 332 -5.60 -5.21 -5.41
CA PRO A 332 -4.78 -4.12 -4.88
C PRO A 332 -3.31 -4.52 -4.75
N ALA A 333 -2.47 -3.58 -4.29
CA ALA A 333 -1.13 -3.88 -3.85
C ALA A 333 -1.17 -4.81 -2.62
N ASN A 334 -0.59 -6.00 -2.73
CA ASN A 334 -0.46 -6.94 -1.61
C ASN A 334 0.76 -6.60 -0.72
N LEU A 335 1.14 -7.49 0.20
CA LEU A 335 2.32 -7.31 1.06
C LEU A 335 3.64 -7.01 0.32
N GLN A 336 3.72 -7.34 -0.97
CA GLN A 336 4.88 -7.13 -1.83
C GLN A 336 4.53 -6.31 -3.09
N GLY A 337 3.39 -5.62 -3.09
CA GLY A 337 2.86 -4.85 -4.22
C GLY A 337 2.40 -5.75 -5.37
N VAL A 338 3.30 -6.01 -6.32
CA VAL A 338 3.14 -6.92 -7.46
C VAL A 338 4.41 -7.73 -7.73
N TRP A 339 5.41 -7.67 -6.84
CA TRP A 339 6.74 -8.28 -7.06
C TRP A 339 6.95 -9.44 -6.09
N ASN A 340 7.11 -10.65 -6.61
CA ASN A 340 7.33 -11.84 -5.79
C ASN A 340 8.12 -12.90 -6.57
N ALA A 341 9.26 -13.32 -6.03
CA ALA A 341 10.05 -14.43 -6.58
C ALA A 341 9.72 -15.80 -5.96
N TYR A 342 8.92 -15.85 -4.90
CA TYR A 342 8.66 -17.06 -4.13
C TYR A 342 7.45 -17.85 -4.67
N GLU A 343 7.50 -19.19 -4.55
CA GLU A 343 6.31 -20.05 -4.66
C GLU A 343 5.54 -20.19 -3.33
N MET A 344 6.21 -19.86 -2.23
CA MET A 344 5.60 -19.67 -0.90
C MET A 344 6.13 -18.34 -0.36
N ALA A 345 5.40 -17.27 -0.65
CA ALA A 345 5.80 -15.93 -0.23
C ALA A 345 5.72 -15.81 1.30
N PRO A 346 6.60 -15.01 1.94
CA PRO A 346 6.45 -14.63 3.34
C PRO A 346 5.03 -14.10 3.61
N TRP A 347 4.37 -14.67 4.62
CA TRP A 347 2.93 -14.42 4.90
C TRP A 347 2.05 -14.53 3.66
N SER A 348 2.33 -15.54 2.82
CA SER A 348 1.61 -15.81 1.57
C SER A 348 1.62 -14.67 0.53
N GLY A 349 2.38 -13.58 0.75
CA GLY A 349 2.24 -12.34 -0.01
C GLY A 349 0.79 -11.84 0.00
N ASP A 350 0.09 -12.09 1.11
CA ASP A 350 -1.36 -11.96 1.28
C ASP A 350 -1.87 -10.51 1.35
N TYR A 351 -3.14 -10.38 1.69
CA TYR A 351 -3.72 -9.13 2.13
C TYR A 351 -3.91 -9.19 3.64
N HIS A 352 -2.93 -8.68 4.36
CA HIS A 352 -2.96 -8.59 5.82
C HIS A 352 -3.74 -7.34 6.24
N THR A 353 -4.83 -7.54 6.99
CA THR A 353 -5.90 -6.54 7.23
C THR A 353 -5.90 -5.98 8.65
N ASN A 354 -4.86 -6.25 9.44
CA ASN A 354 -4.69 -5.69 10.79
C ASN A 354 -3.63 -4.57 10.85
N ILE A 355 -3.13 -4.10 9.70
CA ILE A 355 -2.32 -2.87 9.50
C ILE A 355 -1.86 -2.72 8.05
N ASN A 356 -1.39 -3.80 7.41
CA ASN A 356 -0.51 -3.72 6.23
C ASN A 356 -1.23 -3.23 4.97
N ILE A 357 -2.35 -3.84 4.58
CA ILE A 357 -3.09 -3.36 3.39
C ILE A 357 -3.62 -1.95 3.60
N GLN A 358 -3.97 -1.57 4.84
CA GLN A 358 -4.37 -0.20 5.14
C GLN A 358 -3.18 0.76 4.94
N MET A 359 -2.02 0.40 5.47
CA MET A 359 -0.78 1.16 5.30
C MET A 359 -0.39 1.34 3.83
N ASN A 360 -0.62 0.33 2.99
CA ASN A 360 -0.38 0.42 1.55
C ASN A 360 -1.11 1.59 0.89
N TYR A 361 -2.28 1.99 1.42
CA TYR A 361 -3.13 3.02 0.82
C TYR A 361 -3.17 4.33 1.61
N TRP A 362 -2.44 4.47 2.72
CA TRP A 362 -2.40 5.74 3.48
C TRP A 362 -1.90 6.92 2.66
N LEU A 363 -0.92 6.69 1.77
CA LEU A 363 -0.40 7.75 0.91
C LEU A 363 -1.33 8.10 -0.25
N ALA A 364 -2.28 7.24 -0.63
CA ALA A 364 -2.90 7.29 -1.95
C ALA A 364 -3.57 8.64 -2.23
N ASP A 365 -4.57 9.01 -1.44
CA ASP A 365 -5.21 10.31 -1.57
C ASP A 365 -4.27 11.49 -1.26
N PRO A 366 -3.59 11.57 -0.09
CA PRO A 366 -2.77 12.73 0.27
C PRO A 366 -1.58 12.97 -0.69
N ALA A 367 -1.06 11.93 -1.34
CA ALA A 367 0.00 12.02 -2.35
C ALA A 367 -0.52 12.26 -3.79
N ASN A 368 -1.80 12.62 -3.93
CA ASN A 368 -2.47 12.92 -5.20
C ASN A 368 -2.54 11.72 -6.17
N LEU A 369 -2.75 10.54 -5.60
CA LEU A 369 -2.85 9.25 -6.29
C LEU A 369 -4.18 8.54 -5.97
N GLY A 370 -5.26 9.29 -5.66
CA GLY A 370 -6.59 8.71 -5.38
C GLY A 370 -7.08 7.75 -6.47
N ASP A 371 -6.69 7.97 -7.73
CA ASP A 371 -7.00 7.08 -8.87
C ASP A 371 -6.45 5.64 -8.70
N THR A 372 -5.46 5.44 -7.82
CA THR A 372 -4.85 4.13 -7.55
C THR A 372 -5.64 3.29 -6.53
N THR A 373 -6.69 3.85 -5.91
CA THR A 373 -7.49 3.20 -4.86
C THR A 373 -8.60 2.28 -5.40
N GLY A 374 -8.97 2.42 -6.68
CA GLY A 374 -10.03 1.63 -7.32
C GLY A 374 -9.94 0.11 -7.07
N PRO A 375 -8.76 -0.52 -7.25
CA PRO A 375 -8.57 -1.95 -6.99
C PRO A 375 -8.74 -2.35 -5.51
N PHE A 376 -8.36 -1.47 -4.58
CA PHE A 376 -8.59 -1.71 -3.15
C PHE A 376 -10.09 -1.73 -2.84
N PHE A 377 -10.85 -0.75 -3.33
CA PHE A 377 -12.29 -0.70 -3.11
C PHE A 377 -13.01 -1.90 -3.74
N ALA A 378 -12.64 -2.27 -4.97
CA ALA A 378 -13.22 -3.44 -5.64
C ALA A 378 -12.94 -4.73 -4.86
N PHE A 379 -11.72 -4.90 -4.35
CA PHE A 379 -11.34 -6.04 -3.54
C PHE A 379 -12.14 -6.13 -2.23
N VAL A 380 -12.29 -5.02 -1.49
CA VAL A 380 -13.11 -5.01 -0.27
C VAL A 380 -14.58 -5.28 -0.58
N GLU A 381 -15.11 -4.75 -1.69
CA GLU A 381 -16.47 -5.05 -2.14
C GLU A 381 -16.64 -6.55 -2.46
N ALA A 382 -15.65 -7.20 -3.06
CA ALA A 382 -15.67 -8.63 -3.36
C ALA A 382 -15.64 -9.51 -2.09
N LEU A 383 -15.09 -9.01 -0.98
CA LEU A 383 -15.11 -9.70 0.32
C LEU A 383 -16.50 -9.74 0.97
N ARG A 384 -17.45 -8.90 0.55
CA ARG A 384 -18.78 -8.80 1.19
C ARG A 384 -19.57 -10.10 1.12
N ALA A 385 -19.59 -10.77 -0.02
CA ALA A 385 -20.34 -12.03 -0.20
C ALA A 385 -19.78 -13.19 0.65
N PRO A 386 -18.47 -13.53 0.58
CA PRO A 386 -17.90 -14.55 1.47
C PRO A 386 -17.93 -14.10 2.95
N GLY A 387 -17.70 -12.82 3.24
CA GLY A 387 -17.75 -12.29 4.60
C GLY A 387 -19.14 -12.32 5.22
N ALA A 388 -20.21 -12.15 4.44
CA ALA A 388 -21.58 -12.33 4.89
C ALA A 388 -21.89 -13.79 5.21
N ARG A 389 -21.28 -14.72 4.46
CA ARG A 389 -21.34 -16.14 4.81
C ARG A 389 -20.62 -16.41 6.13
N THR A 390 -19.43 -15.85 6.36
CA THR A 390 -18.71 -15.96 7.63
C THR A 390 -19.51 -15.38 8.80
N ALA A 391 -20.06 -14.17 8.65
CA ALA A 391 -20.89 -13.52 9.67
C ALA A 391 -22.08 -14.41 10.07
N ARG A 392 -22.79 -14.98 9.09
CA ARG A 392 -23.90 -15.90 9.36
C ARG A 392 -23.44 -17.22 10.01
N GLU A 393 -22.37 -17.84 9.52
CA GLU A 393 -21.97 -19.19 9.95
C GLU A 393 -21.23 -19.22 11.30
N MET A 394 -20.49 -18.16 11.63
CA MET A 394 -19.69 -18.09 12.87
C MET A 394 -20.35 -17.24 13.96
N PHE A 395 -21.04 -16.17 13.58
CA PHE A 395 -21.60 -15.18 14.51
C PHE A 395 -23.14 -15.20 14.57
N ASP A 396 -23.82 -15.84 13.61
CA ASP A 396 -25.28 -15.72 13.41
C ASP A 396 -25.75 -14.26 13.25
N SER A 397 -24.91 -13.44 12.59
CA SER A 397 -25.10 -11.99 12.52
C SER A 397 -25.29 -11.46 11.09
N PRO A 398 -25.97 -10.31 10.95
CA PRO A 398 -26.10 -9.60 9.67
C PRO A 398 -24.78 -8.93 9.27
N GLY A 399 -24.74 -8.38 8.06
CA GLY A 399 -23.55 -7.70 7.54
C GLY A 399 -22.52 -8.68 7.01
N TRP A 400 -21.24 -8.32 7.10
CA TRP A 400 -20.13 -9.15 6.66
C TRP A 400 -18.91 -8.89 7.56
N VAL A 401 -18.05 -9.89 7.68
CA VAL A 401 -16.84 -9.85 8.50
C VAL A 401 -15.65 -10.44 7.73
N VAL A 402 -14.46 -9.97 8.04
CA VAL A 402 -13.17 -10.56 7.69
C VAL A 402 -12.28 -10.45 8.93
N HIS A 403 -11.29 -11.33 9.07
CA HIS A 403 -10.36 -11.31 10.21
C HIS A 403 -9.00 -10.73 9.77
N ASN A 404 -7.89 -11.11 10.41
CA ASN A 404 -6.56 -10.48 10.29
C ASN A 404 -5.86 -10.66 8.93
N GLU A 405 -6.27 -11.64 8.13
CA GLU A 405 -5.65 -11.95 6.84
C GLU A 405 -6.70 -12.43 5.85
N THR A 406 -6.50 -12.13 4.56
CA THR A 406 -7.38 -12.60 3.49
C THR A 406 -6.61 -12.76 2.17
N ASN A 407 -7.26 -13.36 1.18
CA ASN A 407 -6.67 -13.71 -0.12
C ASN A 407 -7.62 -13.31 -1.28
N PRO A 408 -7.19 -13.43 -2.55
CA PRO A 408 -8.05 -13.16 -3.71
C PRO A 408 -9.35 -14.00 -3.78
N PHE A 409 -9.44 -15.08 -3.01
CA PHE A 409 -10.53 -16.05 -3.07
C PHE A 409 -11.52 -15.91 -1.91
N GLY A 410 -11.49 -14.76 -1.21
CA GLY A 410 -12.46 -14.44 -0.16
C GLY A 410 -12.34 -15.30 1.08
N PHE A 411 -11.11 -15.61 1.52
CA PHE A 411 -10.89 -16.18 2.84
C PHE A 411 -11.24 -15.14 3.92
N THR A 412 -12.39 -15.29 4.56
CA THR A 412 -12.95 -14.30 5.50
C THR A 412 -13.12 -14.82 6.93
N GLY A 413 -13.04 -16.14 7.14
CA GLY A 413 -13.02 -16.76 8.44
C GLY A 413 -11.66 -16.63 9.14
N VAL A 414 -11.27 -17.66 9.88
CA VAL A 414 -10.14 -17.60 10.81
C VAL A 414 -9.11 -18.68 10.52
N HIS A 415 -7.92 -18.52 11.11
CA HIS A 415 -6.97 -19.61 11.31
C HIS A 415 -6.84 -19.96 12.82
N ASP A 416 -5.86 -20.76 13.21
CA ASP A 416 -5.64 -21.23 14.58
C ASP A 416 -4.32 -20.75 15.20
N TRP A 417 -3.74 -19.68 14.66
CA TRP A 417 -2.54 -19.07 15.25
C TRP A 417 -2.96 -18.19 16.44
N PRO A 418 -2.62 -18.54 17.69
CA PRO A 418 -3.29 -17.95 18.85
C PRO A 418 -3.19 -16.44 18.97
N THR A 419 -2.06 -15.86 18.57
CA THR A 419 -1.78 -14.42 18.73
C THR A 419 -2.15 -13.59 17.49
N ALA A 420 -2.80 -14.17 16.49
CA ALA A 420 -3.03 -13.46 15.23
C ALA A 420 -4.16 -14.10 14.40
N PHE A 421 -5.30 -14.49 14.98
CA PHE A 421 -6.40 -15.10 14.20
C PHE A 421 -7.76 -14.40 14.33
N TRP A 422 -7.96 -13.65 15.41
CA TRP A 422 -9.26 -13.09 15.79
C TRP A 422 -9.19 -11.57 15.81
N PHE A 423 -9.63 -10.96 14.71
CA PHE A 423 -9.67 -9.51 14.53
C PHE A 423 -10.87 -9.10 13.64
N PRO A 424 -12.11 -9.35 14.09
CA PRO A 424 -13.33 -9.11 13.29
C PRO A 424 -13.54 -7.62 12.91
N GLU A 425 -12.86 -6.69 13.58
CA GLU A 425 -12.86 -5.26 13.28
C GLU A 425 -12.06 -4.88 12.03
N ALA A 426 -11.37 -5.83 11.40
CA ALA A 426 -10.70 -5.63 10.12
C ALA A 426 -11.66 -5.04 9.05
N ALA A 427 -12.90 -5.53 8.98
CA ALA A 427 -13.90 -5.02 8.02
C ALA A 427 -14.20 -3.53 8.23
N ALA A 428 -14.22 -3.07 9.48
CA ALA A 428 -14.47 -1.67 9.84
C ALA A 428 -13.27 -0.79 9.48
N TRP A 429 -12.04 -1.26 9.70
CA TRP A 429 -10.85 -0.52 9.26
C TRP A 429 -10.70 -0.51 7.74
N LEU A 430 -11.05 -1.57 7.02
CA LEU A 430 -11.12 -1.52 5.56
C LEU A 430 -12.15 -0.49 5.09
N ALA A 431 -13.30 -0.40 5.78
CA ALA A 431 -14.35 0.59 5.47
C ALA A 431 -13.92 2.05 5.75
N HIS A 432 -13.00 2.29 6.70
CA HIS A 432 -12.41 3.62 6.95
C HIS A 432 -11.88 4.27 5.66
N HIS A 433 -11.18 3.50 4.82
CA HIS A 433 -10.61 4.01 3.57
C HIS A 433 -11.67 4.51 2.58
N PHE A 434 -12.86 3.91 2.56
CA PHE A 434 -13.95 4.40 1.71
C PHE A 434 -14.44 5.76 2.18
N TYR A 435 -14.67 5.94 3.47
CA TYR A 435 -15.11 7.24 3.97
C TYR A 435 -14.02 8.29 3.79
N ASP A 436 -12.77 7.93 4.06
CA ASP A 436 -11.67 8.88 3.98
C ASP A 436 -11.43 9.36 2.54
N HIS A 437 -11.55 8.46 1.55
CA HIS A 437 -11.53 8.82 0.13
C HIS A 437 -12.66 9.79 -0.24
N TYR A 438 -13.87 9.57 0.29
CA TYR A 438 -14.95 10.55 0.15
C TYR A 438 -14.56 11.90 0.78
N ARG A 439 -13.93 11.93 1.95
CA ARG A 439 -13.48 13.20 2.56
C ARG A 439 -12.41 13.92 1.73
N PHE A 440 -11.60 13.19 0.97
CA PHE A 440 -10.61 13.78 0.05
C PHE A 440 -11.19 14.26 -1.27
N THR A 441 -12.27 13.65 -1.76
CA THR A 441 -12.82 13.93 -3.10
C THR A 441 -14.13 14.72 -3.07
N LEU A 442 -14.88 14.62 -1.98
CA LEU A 442 -16.27 15.02 -1.83
C LEU A 442 -17.20 14.45 -2.92
N ASP A 443 -16.83 13.31 -3.53
CA ASP A 443 -17.65 12.64 -4.54
C ASP A 443 -18.86 11.96 -3.88
N LYS A 444 -20.02 12.63 -3.94
CA LYS A 444 -21.28 12.11 -3.42
C LYS A 444 -21.79 10.88 -4.18
N GLY A 445 -21.38 10.70 -5.44
CA GLY A 445 -21.66 9.49 -6.21
C GLY A 445 -20.93 8.29 -5.60
N PHE A 446 -19.62 8.43 -5.39
CA PHE A 446 -18.82 7.43 -4.69
C PHE A 446 -19.35 7.13 -3.28
N LEU A 447 -19.69 8.17 -2.51
CA LEU A 447 -20.25 8.00 -1.16
C LEU A 447 -21.53 7.14 -1.20
N ARG A 448 -22.48 7.50 -2.06
CA ARG A 448 -23.80 6.85 -2.15
C ARG A 448 -23.73 5.43 -2.71
N ASP A 449 -22.95 5.23 -3.78
CA ASP A 449 -23.02 4.01 -4.58
C ASP A 449 -22.00 2.94 -4.12
N ARG A 450 -20.92 3.34 -3.43
CA ARG A 450 -19.84 2.44 -3.01
C ARG A 450 -19.56 2.49 -1.51
N ALA A 451 -19.19 3.66 -0.97
CA ALA A 451 -18.73 3.77 0.42
C ALA A 451 -19.81 3.47 1.45
N TYR A 452 -20.96 4.13 1.35
CA TYR A 452 -22.03 4.01 2.33
C TYR A 452 -22.61 2.59 2.39
N PRO A 453 -22.87 1.87 1.28
CA PRO A 453 -23.28 0.47 1.32
C PRO A 453 -22.31 -0.43 2.09
N VAL A 454 -20.99 -0.29 1.88
CA VAL A 454 -19.96 -1.04 2.59
C VAL A 454 -20.01 -0.73 4.09
N MET A 455 -19.90 0.55 4.46
CA MET A 455 -19.88 0.97 5.87
C MET A 455 -21.18 0.59 6.60
N ARG A 456 -22.33 0.74 5.95
CA ARG A 456 -23.65 0.43 6.51
C ARG A 456 -23.82 -1.05 6.83
N GLU A 457 -23.30 -1.94 5.99
CA GLU A 457 -23.34 -3.38 6.25
C GLU A 457 -22.40 -3.78 7.38
N VAL A 458 -21.20 -3.20 7.46
CA VAL A 458 -20.29 -3.44 8.59
C VAL A 458 -20.85 -2.86 9.89
N ALA A 459 -21.52 -1.70 9.85
CA ALA A 459 -22.14 -1.13 11.03
C ALA A 459 -23.29 -1.99 11.56
N ARG A 460 -24.05 -2.65 10.66
CA ARG A 460 -25.07 -3.64 11.08
C ARG A 460 -24.48 -4.85 11.78
N PHE A 461 -23.32 -5.34 11.32
CA PHE A 461 -22.58 -6.39 12.02
C PHE A 461 -22.23 -5.94 13.44
N TRP A 462 -21.64 -4.75 13.60
CA TRP A 462 -21.27 -4.24 14.93
C TRP A 462 -22.44 -3.91 15.85
N LEU A 463 -23.57 -3.43 15.31
CA LEU A 463 -24.79 -3.24 16.11
C LEU A 463 -25.31 -4.57 16.69
N ALA A 464 -25.08 -5.70 16.00
CA ALA A 464 -25.45 -7.02 16.48
C ALA A 464 -24.41 -7.64 17.43
N GLU A 465 -23.11 -7.38 17.19
CA GLU A 465 -21.99 -8.01 17.92
C GLU A 465 -21.54 -7.27 19.18
N LEU A 466 -21.82 -5.97 19.31
CA LEU A 466 -21.48 -5.24 20.52
C LEU A 466 -22.27 -5.75 21.72
N ILE A 467 -21.57 -6.14 22.78
CA ILE A 467 -22.18 -6.57 24.04
C ILE A 467 -22.08 -5.49 25.10
N VAL A 468 -22.99 -5.52 26.08
CA VAL A 468 -22.89 -4.68 27.27
C VAL A 468 -21.84 -5.27 28.20
N ASP A 469 -20.81 -4.50 28.53
CA ASP A 469 -19.84 -4.86 29.54
C ASP A 469 -20.52 -4.85 30.93
N PRO A 470 -20.61 -5.98 31.64
CA PRO A 470 -21.28 -6.03 32.94
C PRO A 470 -20.57 -5.23 34.03
N ARG A 471 -19.33 -4.78 33.80
CA ARG A 471 -18.52 -4.05 34.78
C ARG A 471 -18.86 -2.56 34.85
N ASP A 472 -19.29 -1.96 33.74
CA ASP A 472 -19.58 -0.53 33.66
C ASP A 472 -20.78 -0.13 32.78
N GLY A 473 -21.42 -1.08 32.09
CA GLY A 473 -22.62 -0.85 31.29
C GLY A 473 -22.38 -0.27 29.90
N THR A 474 -21.13 -0.06 29.49
CA THR A 474 -20.77 0.40 28.13
C THR A 474 -20.89 -0.71 27.09
N LEU A 475 -21.04 -0.35 25.82
CA LEU A 475 -20.94 -1.31 24.71
C LEU A 475 -19.47 -1.55 24.37
N VAL A 476 -19.10 -2.83 24.20
CA VAL A 476 -17.73 -3.26 23.93
C VAL A 476 -17.67 -4.37 22.88
N VAL A 477 -16.58 -4.41 22.13
CA VAL A 477 -16.14 -5.56 21.34
C VAL A 477 -15.66 -6.65 22.29
N SER A 478 -16.19 -7.86 22.17
CA SER A 478 -15.73 -9.04 22.92
C SER A 478 -16.09 -10.33 22.16
N PRO A 479 -15.18 -11.30 22.00
CA PRO A 479 -13.78 -11.29 22.42
C PRO A 479 -12.97 -10.26 21.62
N SER A 480 -12.14 -9.48 22.31
CA SER A 480 -11.29 -8.43 21.73
C SER A 480 -9.82 -8.72 22.06
N TYR A 481 -8.94 -8.42 21.11
CA TYR A 481 -7.52 -8.67 21.18
C TYR A 481 -6.76 -7.48 20.63
N SER A 482 -5.61 -7.12 21.25
CA SER A 482 -4.72 -6.11 20.68
C SER A 482 -3.67 -6.82 19.82
N PRO A 483 -3.72 -6.69 18.48
CA PRO A 483 -2.72 -7.30 17.61
C PRO A 483 -1.32 -6.86 18.07
N GLU A 484 -0.39 -7.73 18.43
CA GLU A 484 -0.43 -9.21 18.42
C GLU A 484 0.13 -9.77 19.73
N HIS A 485 -0.32 -9.23 20.87
CA HIS A 485 0.22 -9.61 22.17
C HIS A 485 -0.79 -9.49 23.32
N GLY A 486 -0.37 -9.97 24.49
CA GLY A 486 -1.20 -10.04 25.68
C GLY A 486 -2.34 -11.05 25.58
N ASP A 487 -3.37 -10.83 26.40
CA ASP A 487 -4.54 -11.70 26.52
C ASP A 487 -5.76 -11.10 25.81
N PHE A 488 -6.71 -11.97 25.49
CA PHE A 488 -8.04 -11.54 25.08
C PHE A 488 -8.79 -10.93 26.25
N SER A 489 -9.55 -9.87 25.97
CA SER A 489 -10.37 -9.16 26.94
C SER A 489 -11.61 -8.60 26.26
N ALA A 490 -12.42 -7.81 26.96
CA ALA A 490 -13.46 -7.01 26.33
C ALA A 490 -13.00 -5.56 26.21
N GLY A 491 -13.21 -4.96 25.04
CA GLY A 491 -12.97 -3.55 24.77
C GLY A 491 -11.49 -3.15 24.75
N ALA A 492 -10.61 -3.94 24.12
CA ALA A 492 -9.26 -3.46 23.83
C ALA A 492 -9.33 -2.15 23.02
N ALA A 493 -8.38 -1.25 23.25
CA ALA A 493 -8.44 0.12 22.74
C ALA A 493 -8.58 0.16 21.22
N MET A 494 -7.79 -0.63 20.49
CA MET A 494 -7.84 -0.67 19.03
C MET A 494 -9.22 -1.05 18.49
N SER A 495 -9.82 -2.16 18.98
CA SER A 495 -11.14 -2.61 18.54
C SER A 495 -12.20 -1.53 18.76
N GLN A 496 -12.19 -0.90 19.94
CA GLN A 496 -13.14 0.17 20.27
C GLN A 496 -12.96 1.40 19.37
N GLN A 497 -11.72 1.83 19.13
CA GLN A 497 -11.42 3.01 18.32
C GLN A 497 -11.80 2.79 16.85
N ILE A 498 -11.61 1.58 16.31
CA ILE A 498 -12.03 1.22 14.94
C ILE A 498 -13.55 1.24 14.81
N VAL A 499 -14.29 0.64 15.76
CA VAL A 499 -15.76 0.65 15.73
C VAL A 499 -16.32 2.06 15.95
N TRP A 500 -15.68 2.85 16.82
CA TRP A 500 -16.02 4.26 17.03
C TRP A 500 -15.86 5.08 15.73
N ASP A 501 -14.78 4.87 14.98
CA ASP A 501 -14.53 5.57 13.73
C ASP A 501 -15.55 5.18 12.64
N LEU A 502 -15.86 3.89 12.51
CA LEU A 502 -16.91 3.40 11.61
C LEU A 502 -18.27 4.04 11.94
N PHE A 503 -18.70 4.00 13.21
CA PHE A 503 -19.99 4.55 13.60
C PHE A 503 -20.06 6.06 13.38
N THR A 504 -18.97 6.79 13.66
CA THR A 504 -18.86 8.21 13.36
C THR A 504 -19.02 8.48 11.86
N ALA A 505 -18.28 7.74 11.02
CA ALA A 505 -18.36 7.86 9.57
C ALA A 505 -19.75 7.53 9.01
N VAL A 506 -20.41 6.50 9.55
CA VAL A 506 -21.77 6.12 9.15
C VAL A 506 -22.79 7.18 9.55
N THR A 507 -22.70 7.75 10.75
CA THR A 507 -23.59 8.85 11.17
C THR A 507 -23.40 10.08 10.27
N GLU A 508 -22.16 10.46 9.97
CA GLU A 508 -21.87 11.59 9.06
C GLU A 508 -22.37 11.32 7.62
N ALA A 509 -22.12 10.12 7.08
CA ALA A 509 -22.57 9.73 5.75
C ALA A 509 -24.11 9.61 5.65
N ALA A 510 -24.76 9.08 6.69
CA ALA A 510 -26.21 8.96 6.74
C ALA A 510 -26.90 10.33 6.72
N ALA A 511 -26.35 11.32 7.44
CA ALA A 511 -26.83 12.70 7.40
C ALA A 511 -26.67 13.32 6.01
N GLU A 512 -25.53 13.09 5.35
CA GLU A 512 -25.28 13.58 3.99
C GLU A 512 -26.22 12.96 2.94
N LEU A 513 -26.57 11.68 3.11
CA LEU A 513 -27.40 10.93 2.16
C LEU A 513 -28.90 10.90 2.52
N GLY A 514 -29.28 11.37 3.71
CA GLY A 514 -30.67 11.40 4.20
C GLY A 514 -31.20 10.05 4.72
N ASP A 515 -30.35 9.14 5.19
CA ASP A 515 -30.75 7.88 5.86
C ASP A 515 -30.84 8.07 7.38
N GLU A 516 -31.63 9.06 7.80
CA GLU A 516 -31.79 9.49 9.20
C GLU A 516 -32.15 8.34 10.17
N PRO A 517 -33.04 7.38 9.86
CA PRO A 517 -33.39 6.32 10.79
C PRO A 517 -32.20 5.43 11.17
N PHE A 518 -31.38 5.05 10.18
CA PHE A 518 -30.21 4.21 10.45
C PHE A 518 -29.07 5.04 11.08
N GLY A 519 -28.89 6.28 10.63
CA GLY A 519 -27.92 7.21 11.24
C GLY A 519 -28.20 7.44 12.73
N ALA A 520 -29.47 7.57 13.12
CA ALA A 520 -29.88 7.74 14.52
C ALA A 520 -29.68 6.47 15.37
N GLU A 521 -29.94 5.29 14.82
CA GLU A 521 -29.67 4.01 15.49
C GLU A 521 -28.16 3.85 15.80
N VAL A 522 -27.32 4.10 14.80
CA VAL A 522 -25.86 4.03 14.94
C VAL A 522 -25.35 5.09 15.92
N ALA A 523 -25.87 6.32 15.85
CA ALA A 523 -25.50 7.38 16.78
C ALA A 523 -25.87 7.04 18.24
N ALA A 524 -27.02 6.37 18.47
CA ALA A 524 -27.42 5.93 19.81
C ALA A 524 -26.50 4.82 20.36
N ALA A 525 -26.03 3.91 19.51
CA ALA A 525 -25.02 2.92 19.89
C ALA A 525 -23.66 3.57 20.17
N LEU A 526 -23.22 4.52 19.33
CA LEU A 526 -21.99 5.27 19.50
C LEU A 526 -21.92 6.01 20.85
N GLN A 527 -23.03 6.58 21.31
CA GLN A 527 -23.11 7.23 22.63
C GLN A 527 -22.93 6.28 23.82
N ARG A 528 -23.20 4.98 23.63
CA ARG A 528 -23.05 3.94 24.66
C ARG A 528 -21.74 3.16 24.54
N LEU A 529 -21.05 3.26 23.40
CA LEU A 529 -19.79 2.60 23.12
C LEU A 529 -18.70 3.14 24.05
N ASP A 530 -17.91 2.25 24.66
CA ASP A 530 -16.67 2.66 25.30
C ASP A 530 -15.74 3.25 24.21
N PRO A 531 -15.21 4.48 24.38
CA PRO A 531 -14.52 5.17 23.30
C PRO A 531 -13.13 4.61 22.99
N GLY A 532 -12.64 3.60 23.71
CA GLY A 532 -11.31 3.02 23.49
C GLY A 532 -10.15 3.89 23.97
N THR A 533 -10.43 5.00 24.65
CA THR A 533 -9.44 6.03 25.01
C THR A 533 -9.45 6.28 26.51
N ARG A 534 -8.47 5.70 27.21
CA ARG A 534 -8.34 5.79 28.68
C ARG A 534 -6.90 6.10 29.04
N ILE A 535 -6.70 6.96 30.03
CA ILE A 535 -5.37 7.31 30.56
C ILE A 535 -5.09 6.43 31.77
N GLY A 536 -3.98 5.70 31.75
CA GLY A 536 -3.59 4.78 32.81
C GLY A 536 -2.76 5.40 33.92
N SER A 537 -2.36 4.57 34.89
CA SER A 537 -1.71 5.01 36.14
C SER A 537 -0.36 5.69 35.96
N TRP A 538 0.35 5.45 34.85
CA TRP A 538 1.62 6.10 34.54
C TRP A 538 1.50 7.14 33.41
N GLY A 539 0.27 7.52 33.06
CA GLY A 539 -0.04 8.58 32.12
C GLY A 539 -0.11 8.13 30.66
N GLN A 540 -0.02 6.82 30.39
CA GLN A 540 -0.12 6.23 29.05
C GLN A 540 -1.55 6.17 28.55
N LEU A 541 -1.71 6.04 27.23
CA LEU A 541 -2.96 5.55 26.66
C LEU A 541 -3.03 4.03 26.85
N GLN A 542 -4.05 3.56 27.57
CA GLN A 542 -4.22 2.14 27.88
C GLN A 542 -4.52 1.33 26.64
N GLU A 543 -3.86 0.18 26.48
CA GLU A 543 -4.08 -0.76 25.39
C GLU A 543 -5.27 -1.68 25.64
N TRP A 544 -5.48 -2.07 26.90
CA TRP A 544 -6.66 -2.79 27.34
C TRP A 544 -7.55 -1.91 28.21
N LYS A 545 -8.82 -2.29 28.36
CA LYS A 545 -9.77 -1.55 29.20
C LYS A 545 -9.36 -1.52 30.69
N THR A 546 -8.56 -2.51 31.12
CA THR A 546 -7.96 -2.54 32.46
C THR A 546 -6.56 -1.94 32.45
N ASP A 547 -6.25 -1.13 33.46
CA ASP A 547 -4.91 -0.57 33.65
C ASP A 547 -3.91 -1.67 34.00
N GLY A 548 -3.13 -2.11 33.02
CA GLY A 548 -2.17 -3.20 33.16
C GLY A 548 -1.13 -3.24 32.05
N ASP A 549 -0.91 -2.11 31.38
CA ASP A 549 0.15 -1.93 30.39
C ASP A 549 1.52 -1.89 31.08
N ASP A 550 2.51 -2.53 30.47
CA ASP A 550 3.89 -2.53 30.96
C ASP A 550 4.70 -1.41 30.28
N PRO A 551 5.25 -0.43 31.01
CA PRO A 551 6.09 0.62 30.43
C PRO A 551 7.41 0.09 29.84
N ALA A 552 7.80 -1.16 30.12
CA ALA A 552 8.96 -1.83 29.53
C ALA A 552 8.61 -2.65 28.27
N ASP A 553 7.34 -2.68 27.84
CA ASP A 553 6.93 -3.40 26.65
C ASP A 553 7.22 -2.60 25.36
N HIS A 554 8.17 -3.12 24.59
CA HIS A 554 8.63 -2.58 23.31
C HIS A 554 8.04 -3.33 22.09
N HIS A 555 6.83 -3.89 22.22
CA HIS A 555 6.17 -4.60 21.12
C HIS A 555 6.08 -3.75 19.85
N ARG A 556 6.19 -4.41 18.68
CA ARG A 556 6.20 -3.74 17.37
C ARG A 556 4.86 -3.09 17.01
N HIS A 557 3.75 -3.58 17.55
CA HIS A 557 2.45 -2.93 17.38
C HIS A 557 2.25 -1.85 18.44
N THR A 558 1.61 -0.77 18.02
CA THR A 558 1.11 0.28 18.91
C THR A 558 -0.38 0.51 18.62
N SER A 559 -1.10 -0.61 18.62
CA SER A 559 -2.49 -0.78 18.21
C SER A 559 -3.46 0.16 18.94
N GLN A 560 -3.18 0.49 20.20
CA GLN A 560 -3.96 1.44 20.99
C GLN A 560 -3.92 2.87 20.45
N LEU A 561 -3.05 3.18 19.49
CA LEU A 561 -2.93 4.50 18.87
C LEU A 561 -3.62 4.59 17.51
N PHE A 562 -4.45 3.62 17.11
CA PHE A 562 -5.27 3.75 15.90
C PHE A 562 -6.03 5.08 15.85
N GLY A 563 -6.60 5.52 16.98
CA GLY A 563 -7.33 6.78 17.12
C GLY A 563 -6.48 8.05 16.89
N LEU A 564 -5.15 7.95 16.98
CA LEU A 564 -4.19 9.00 16.61
C LEU A 564 -3.84 8.94 15.12
N HIS A 565 -3.59 7.74 14.60
CA HIS A 565 -3.37 7.48 13.17
C HIS A 565 -3.69 6.01 12.81
N PRO A 566 -4.45 5.75 11.72
CA PRO A 566 -5.01 6.71 10.76
C PRO A 566 -6.29 7.41 11.23
N GLY A 567 -6.85 7.01 12.38
CA GLY A 567 -8.05 7.60 12.96
C GLY A 567 -7.91 9.10 13.30
N ARG A 568 -9.00 9.67 13.80
CA ARG A 568 -9.13 11.12 14.08
C ARG A 568 -9.72 11.43 15.46
N GLN A 569 -9.66 10.47 16.39
CA GLN A 569 -10.20 10.61 17.75
C GLN A 569 -9.21 11.31 18.70
N ILE A 570 -7.91 11.19 18.44
CA ILE A 570 -6.83 11.76 19.24
C ILE A 570 -6.10 12.83 18.43
N SER A 571 -6.10 14.08 18.91
CA SER A 571 -5.26 15.14 18.35
C SER A 571 -4.84 16.14 19.43
N PRO A 572 -3.66 16.78 19.32
CA PRO A 572 -3.26 17.84 20.24
C PRO A 572 -4.23 19.03 20.28
N ALA A 573 -5.00 19.26 19.21
CA ALA A 573 -5.91 20.39 19.10
C ALA A 573 -7.27 20.14 19.80
N SER A 574 -7.81 18.93 19.70
CA SER A 574 -9.15 18.60 20.22
C SER A 574 -9.13 17.77 21.51
N THR A 575 -8.10 16.94 21.71
CA THR A 575 -7.98 16.01 22.84
C THR A 575 -6.57 16.01 23.43
N PRO A 576 -6.09 17.17 23.95
CA PRO A 576 -4.69 17.35 24.37
C PRO A 576 -4.23 16.38 25.46
N ASP A 577 -5.11 15.96 26.36
CA ASP A 577 -4.76 15.00 27.41
C ASP A 577 -4.52 13.60 26.84
N LEU A 578 -5.31 13.18 25.85
CA LEU A 578 -5.11 11.92 25.14
C LEU A 578 -3.88 11.96 24.24
N ALA A 579 -3.59 13.11 23.62
CA ALA A 579 -2.37 13.29 22.83
C ALA A 579 -1.10 13.17 23.70
N ARG A 580 -1.10 13.76 24.90
CA ARG A 580 0.00 13.56 25.88
C ARG A 580 0.11 12.10 26.31
N ALA A 581 -1.02 11.42 26.51
CA ALA A 581 -1.01 10.00 26.86
C ALA A 581 -0.47 9.11 25.73
N ALA A 582 -0.79 9.45 24.47
CA ALA A 582 -0.23 8.80 23.30
C ALA A 582 1.29 9.02 23.18
N GLU A 583 1.78 10.23 23.47
CA GLU A 583 3.21 10.52 23.54
C GLU A 583 3.91 9.64 24.58
N VAL A 584 3.34 9.55 25.79
CA VAL A 584 3.86 8.69 26.87
C VAL A 584 3.92 7.22 26.41
N THR A 585 2.87 6.73 25.73
CA THR A 585 2.84 5.38 25.15
C THR A 585 3.95 5.17 24.10
N LEU A 586 4.14 6.13 23.17
CA LEU A 586 5.19 6.01 22.14
C LEU A 586 6.59 6.01 22.73
N ARG A 587 6.85 6.87 23.72
CA ARG A 587 8.15 6.90 24.42
C ARG A 587 8.44 5.59 25.14
N ALA A 588 7.41 4.95 25.72
CA ALA A 588 7.56 3.63 26.34
C ALA A 588 7.82 2.52 25.30
N ARG A 589 7.08 2.52 24.18
CA ARG A 589 7.31 1.57 23.06
C ARG A 589 8.70 1.71 22.44
N GLY A 590 9.25 2.92 22.44
CA GLY A 590 10.56 3.24 21.89
C GLY A 590 10.60 3.26 20.36
N ASP A 591 11.79 3.56 19.82
CA ASP A 591 11.98 3.85 18.38
C ASP A 591 12.49 2.63 17.58
N GLY A 592 12.41 1.43 18.16
CA GLY A 592 12.69 0.17 17.46
C GLY A 592 11.51 -0.34 16.62
N GLY A 593 11.62 -1.58 16.12
CA GLY A 593 10.56 -2.27 15.40
C GLY A 593 10.93 -2.67 13.98
N THR A 594 9.97 -3.28 13.31
CA THR A 594 10.02 -3.67 11.89
C THR A 594 9.83 -2.44 10.99
N GLY A 595 10.00 -2.61 9.68
CA GLY A 595 9.74 -1.60 8.67
C GLY A 595 8.42 -0.84 8.82
N TRP A 596 7.30 -1.55 8.68
CA TRP A 596 5.96 -0.99 8.90
C TRP A 596 5.76 -0.37 10.30
N SER A 597 6.40 -0.91 11.35
CA SER A 597 6.26 -0.38 12.71
C SER A 597 6.88 1.00 12.84
N LYS A 598 8.09 1.18 12.30
CA LYS A 598 8.75 2.49 12.21
C LYS A 598 7.95 3.44 11.32
N ALA A 599 7.47 2.96 10.18
CA ALA A 599 6.62 3.75 9.28
C ALA A 599 5.35 4.27 9.98
N TRP A 600 4.67 3.46 10.79
CA TRP A 600 3.53 3.92 11.59
C TRP A 600 3.94 4.96 12.63
N LYS A 601 5.10 4.78 13.29
CA LYS A 601 5.65 5.74 14.25
C LYS A 601 6.00 7.09 13.61
N ILE A 602 6.45 7.14 12.36
CA ILE A 602 6.61 8.41 11.62
C ILE A 602 5.28 9.16 11.59
N ASN A 603 4.19 8.47 11.24
CA ASN A 603 2.85 9.07 11.20
C ASN A 603 2.35 9.49 12.60
N PHE A 604 2.60 8.67 13.63
CA PHE A 604 2.20 9.00 15.00
C PHE A 604 2.90 10.25 15.52
N TRP A 605 4.23 10.34 15.39
CA TRP A 605 4.99 11.50 15.83
C TRP A 605 4.63 12.76 15.03
N ALA A 606 4.37 12.61 13.72
CA ALA A 606 3.84 13.70 12.91
C ALA A 606 2.47 14.20 13.41
N ARG A 607 1.54 13.29 13.77
CA ARG A 607 0.23 13.63 14.35
C ARG A 607 0.31 14.25 15.76
N LEU A 608 1.40 14.00 16.49
CA LEU A 608 1.72 14.66 17.76
C LEU A 608 2.41 16.02 17.58
N LEU A 609 2.65 16.45 16.33
CA LEU A 609 3.32 17.70 15.98
C LEU A 609 4.81 17.74 16.38
N ASP A 610 5.44 16.57 16.55
CA ASP A 610 6.87 16.43 16.83
C ASP A 610 7.61 16.00 15.54
N GLY A 611 7.98 16.99 14.73
CA GLY A 611 8.65 16.78 13.45
C GLY A 611 10.03 16.15 13.60
N ASP A 612 10.76 16.49 14.66
CA ASP A 612 12.10 15.97 14.90
C ASP A 612 12.07 14.47 15.26
N HIS A 613 11.12 14.01 16.09
CA HIS A 613 10.95 12.56 16.31
C HIS A 613 10.40 11.84 15.08
N ALA A 614 9.51 12.46 14.30
CA ALA A 614 9.02 11.85 13.06
C ALA A 614 10.18 11.64 12.06
N HIS A 615 11.09 12.61 11.94
CA HIS A 615 12.29 12.50 11.11
C HIS A 615 13.35 11.54 11.69
N LEU A 616 13.49 11.46 13.02
CA LEU A 616 14.28 10.40 13.67
C LEU A 616 13.79 9.02 13.25
N MET A 617 12.46 8.83 13.19
CA MET A 617 11.89 7.55 12.80
C MET A 617 12.06 7.22 11.33
N LEU A 618 11.97 8.23 10.45
CA LEU A 618 12.37 8.09 9.04
C LEU A 618 13.85 7.71 8.93
N SER A 619 14.69 8.28 9.78
CA SER A 619 16.12 7.99 9.79
C SER A 619 16.44 6.58 10.28
N GLU A 620 15.74 6.07 11.29
CA GLU A 620 15.85 4.66 11.71
C GLU A 620 15.37 3.71 10.60
N GLN A 621 14.26 4.05 9.93
CA GLN A 621 13.72 3.31 8.80
C GLN A 621 14.76 3.17 7.66
N LEU A 622 15.36 4.27 7.24
CA LEU A 622 16.40 4.28 6.20
C LEU A 622 17.66 3.52 6.63
N ARG A 623 18.08 3.62 7.90
CA ARG A 623 19.31 2.95 8.36
C ARG A 623 19.17 1.44 8.54
N THR A 624 18.01 0.98 8.99
CA THR A 624 17.90 -0.37 9.58
C THR A 624 16.77 -1.21 8.99
N SER A 625 15.87 -0.62 8.21
CA SER A 625 14.73 -1.29 7.59
C SER A 625 14.59 -0.95 6.10
N THR A 626 15.70 -0.62 5.42
CA THR A 626 15.71 -0.32 3.98
C THR A 626 16.83 -1.10 3.29
N LEU A 627 16.51 -1.80 2.21
CA LEU A 627 17.44 -2.58 1.40
C LEU A 627 18.16 -1.71 0.37
N ALA A 628 19.19 -2.25 -0.29
CA ALA A 628 20.02 -1.50 -1.23
C ALA A 628 19.23 -0.93 -2.43
N ASN A 629 18.13 -1.57 -2.85
CA ASN A 629 17.18 -1.09 -3.85
C ASN A 629 16.08 -0.16 -3.29
N LEU A 630 16.23 0.31 -2.05
CA LEU A 630 15.30 1.15 -1.30
C LEU A 630 13.95 0.52 -0.95
N TRP A 631 13.78 -0.79 -1.11
CA TRP A 631 12.64 -1.48 -0.53
C TRP A 631 12.72 -1.50 0.99
N ASP A 632 11.57 -1.33 1.64
CA ASP A 632 11.41 -1.60 3.06
C ASP A 632 11.71 -3.07 3.37
N THR A 633 12.11 -3.36 4.60
CA THR A 633 12.26 -4.73 5.06
C THR A 633 11.76 -4.90 6.50
N HIS A 634 10.93 -5.93 6.68
CA HIS A 634 10.44 -6.35 7.97
C HIS A 634 11.57 -6.85 8.91
N PRO A 635 12.52 -7.73 8.50
CA PRO A 635 12.66 -8.51 7.26
C PRO A 635 11.78 -9.79 7.20
N PRO A 636 11.54 -10.36 5.99
CA PRO A 636 12.02 -9.92 4.65
C PRO A 636 11.25 -8.72 4.07
N PHE A 637 11.44 -8.40 2.79
CA PHE A 637 10.76 -7.34 2.05
C PHE A 637 9.25 -7.38 2.28
N GLN A 638 8.75 -6.24 2.77
CA GLN A 638 7.34 -5.88 2.86
C GLN A 638 7.21 -4.45 2.35
N ILE A 639 6.21 -4.17 1.54
CA ILE A 639 6.10 -2.86 0.85
C ILE A 639 5.43 -1.79 1.72
N ASP A 640 4.71 -2.22 2.74
CA ASP A 640 3.95 -1.38 3.67
C ASP A 640 4.83 -0.28 4.28
N GLY A 641 6.06 -0.56 4.70
CA GLY A 641 6.95 0.46 5.27
C GLY A 641 7.35 1.56 4.28
N ASN A 642 7.47 1.28 2.97
CA ASN A 642 7.69 2.32 1.95
C ASN A 642 6.48 3.26 1.86
N PHE A 643 5.29 2.69 1.84
CA PHE A 643 4.03 3.42 1.73
C PHE A 643 3.72 4.23 3.00
N GLY A 644 3.85 3.61 4.17
CA GLY A 644 3.61 4.24 5.46
C GLY A 644 4.59 5.38 5.73
N ALA A 645 5.88 5.23 5.38
CA ALA A 645 6.85 6.30 5.56
C ALA A 645 6.58 7.48 4.61
N THR A 646 6.14 7.21 3.38
CA THR A 646 5.71 8.26 2.45
C THR A 646 4.50 9.03 2.99
N ALA A 647 3.50 8.32 3.54
CA ALA A 647 2.38 8.96 4.23
C ALA A 647 2.84 9.79 5.44
N GLY A 648 3.81 9.29 6.21
CA GLY A 648 4.37 10.01 7.36
C GLY A 648 5.10 11.30 6.98
N ILE A 649 5.82 11.31 5.85
CA ILE A 649 6.42 12.53 5.29
C ILE A 649 5.34 13.54 4.90
N ILE A 650 4.21 13.08 4.35
CA ILE A 650 3.09 13.98 4.05
C ILE A 650 2.49 14.52 5.34
N GLU A 651 2.25 13.68 6.34
CA GLU A 651 1.70 14.07 7.64
C GLU A 651 2.61 15.05 8.40
N MET A 652 3.93 15.06 8.15
CA MET A 652 4.86 16.10 8.64
C MET A 652 4.61 17.47 7.99
N LEU A 653 4.24 17.49 6.70
CA LEU A 653 4.12 18.69 5.87
C LEU A 653 2.69 19.23 5.78
N LEU A 654 1.68 18.36 5.88
CA LEU A 654 0.27 18.68 5.69
C LEU A 654 -0.63 17.70 6.46
N GLN A 655 -1.50 18.24 7.31
CA GLN A 655 -2.53 17.50 8.02
C GLN A 655 -3.91 18.04 7.69
N SER A 656 -4.90 17.17 7.54
CA SER A 656 -6.28 17.61 7.29
C SER A 656 -7.34 16.65 7.84
N HIS A 657 -6.99 15.88 8.89
CA HIS A 657 -7.85 14.82 9.43
C HIS A 657 -8.98 15.35 10.32
N GLY A 658 -8.84 16.55 10.89
CA GLY A 658 -9.89 17.27 11.61
C GLY A 658 -10.70 18.22 10.72
N ASP A 659 -11.21 19.31 11.31
CA ASP A 659 -12.03 20.33 10.61
C ASP A 659 -11.19 21.45 9.95
N GLU A 660 -9.86 21.35 10.03
CA GLU A 660 -8.91 22.33 9.48
C GLU A 660 -7.79 21.65 8.68
N VAL A 661 -7.24 22.39 7.72
CA VAL A 661 -6.00 22.01 7.01
C VAL A 661 -4.83 22.68 7.71
N HIS A 662 -3.97 21.89 8.34
CA HIS A 662 -2.82 22.34 9.10
C HIS A 662 -1.56 22.27 8.23
N ILE A 663 -0.95 23.44 7.99
CA ILE A 663 0.22 23.64 7.14
C ILE A 663 1.50 23.51 7.97
N LEU A 664 2.43 22.65 7.53
CA LEU A 664 3.68 22.33 8.21
C LEU A 664 3.48 21.97 9.69
N PRO A 665 2.56 21.04 10.01
CA PRO A 665 2.18 20.70 11.38
C PRO A 665 3.37 20.14 12.19
N ALA A 666 4.30 19.43 11.54
CA ALA A 666 5.43 18.77 12.17
C ALA A 666 6.67 18.82 11.24
N LEU A 667 7.02 20.02 10.75
CA LEU A 667 8.23 20.19 9.93
C LEU A 667 9.49 19.92 10.77
N PRO A 668 10.35 18.93 10.39
CA PRO A 668 11.59 18.69 11.11
C PRO A 668 12.61 19.82 10.95
N SER A 669 13.41 20.03 11.98
CA SER A 669 14.55 20.96 11.96
C SER A 669 15.60 20.60 10.90
N ALA A 670 15.67 19.32 10.52
CA ALA A 670 16.50 18.82 9.43
C ALA A 670 16.13 19.39 8.05
N TRP A 671 14.92 19.94 7.88
CA TRP A 671 14.43 20.54 6.63
C TRP A 671 14.20 22.04 6.77
N PRO A 672 15.26 22.84 6.99
CA PRO A 672 15.11 24.26 7.28
C PRO A 672 14.50 25.07 6.12
N SER A 673 14.63 24.58 4.88
CA SER A 673 14.05 25.22 3.69
C SER A 673 13.61 24.17 2.69
N GLY A 674 12.57 24.47 1.93
CA GLY A 674 12.07 23.57 0.91
C GLY A 674 10.73 24.01 0.33
N SER A 675 10.18 23.16 -0.52
CA SER A 675 8.82 23.29 -1.03
C SER A 675 8.21 21.93 -1.31
N VAL A 676 6.90 21.84 -1.18
CA VAL A 676 6.11 20.70 -1.65
C VAL A 676 4.93 21.23 -2.46
N THR A 677 4.68 20.63 -3.61
CA THR A 677 3.55 21.00 -4.47
C THR A 677 2.66 19.81 -4.73
N GLY A 678 1.35 20.04 -4.80
CA GLY A 678 0.36 19.11 -5.30
C GLY A 678 -0.18 18.11 -4.29
N LEU A 679 0.16 18.24 -3.01
CA LEU A 679 -0.43 17.41 -1.95
C LEU A 679 -1.93 17.62 -1.89
N ARG A 680 -2.67 16.59 -1.49
CA ARG A 680 -4.12 16.69 -1.30
C ARG A 680 -4.45 16.85 0.18
N ALA A 681 -5.46 17.67 0.45
CA ALA A 681 -6.11 17.75 1.75
C ALA A 681 -7.60 17.40 1.59
N ARG A 682 -8.17 16.86 2.68
CA ARG A 682 -9.61 16.63 2.81
C ARG A 682 -10.38 17.94 2.55
N GLY A 683 -11.56 17.82 1.95
CA GLY A 683 -12.32 18.95 1.39
C GLY A 683 -12.07 19.22 -0.10
N ASP A 684 -11.48 18.25 -0.82
CA ASP A 684 -11.10 18.35 -2.24
C ASP A 684 -10.17 19.53 -2.52
N LEU A 685 -9.04 19.57 -1.80
CA LEU A 685 -8.07 20.64 -1.88
C LEU A 685 -6.73 20.13 -2.39
N THR A 686 -6.08 20.92 -3.23
CA THR A 686 -4.67 20.74 -3.60
C THR A 686 -3.84 21.85 -2.97
N VAL A 687 -2.78 21.49 -2.26
CA VAL A 687 -2.00 22.41 -1.42
C VAL A 687 -0.54 22.40 -1.86
N ASP A 688 -0.02 23.60 -2.10
CA ASP A 688 1.39 23.87 -2.32
C ASP A 688 1.93 24.71 -1.16
N ILE A 689 3.15 24.40 -0.71
CA ILE A 689 3.78 25.04 0.44
C ILE A 689 5.24 25.30 0.09
N ALA A 690 5.72 26.52 0.32
CA ALA A 690 7.13 26.85 0.31
C ALA A 690 7.55 27.43 1.68
N TRP A 691 8.70 26.99 2.18
CA TRP A 691 9.20 27.39 3.48
C TRP A 691 10.70 27.69 3.47
N SER A 692 11.10 28.53 4.42
CA SER A 692 12.49 28.93 4.64
C SER A 692 12.71 29.25 6.10
N ALA A 693 13.87 28.85 6.64
CA ALA A 693 14.16 28.96 8.07
C ALA A 693 13.05 28.35 8.97
N GLY A 694 12.46 27.23 8.55
CA GLY A 694 11.41 26.52 9.27
C GLY A 694 10.02 27.17 9.21
N VAL A 695 9.83 28.23 8.41
CA VAL A 695 8.59 29.01 8.37
C VAL A 695 8.02 29.03 6.95
N ALA A 696 6.72 28.72 6.82
CA ALA A 696 5.99 28.87 5.55
C ALA A 696 5.98 30.35 5.11
N HIS A 697 6.49 30.63 3.92
CA HIS A 697 6.44 31.97 3.32
C HIS A 697 5.48 32.06 2.13
N GLU A 698 5.07 30.94 1.58
CA GLU A 698 4.04 30.86 0.55
C GLU A 698 3.21 29.60 0.73
N VAL A 699 1.88 29.75 0.72
CA VAL A 699 0.93 28.64 0.69
C VAL A 699 -0.07 28.91 -0.41
N ALA A 700 -0.27 27.96 -1.31
CA ALA A 700 -1.31 28.04 -2.32
C ALA A 700 -2.29 26.89 -2.19
N VAL A 701 -3.59 27.22 -2.19
CA VAL A 701 -4.67 26.23 -2.10
C VAL A 701 -5.53 26.34 -3.34
N THR A 702 -5.64 25.25 -4.09
CA THR A 702 -6.61 25.11 -5.19
C THR A 702 -7.78 24.27 -4.70
N ALA A 703 -8.98 24.84 -4.69
CA ALA A 703 -10.18 24.14 -4.22
C ALA A 703 -10.93 23.51 -5.40
N GLY A 704 -11.17 22.20 -5.36
CA GLY A 704 -12.00 21.50 -6.34
C GLY A 704 -13.50 21.64 -6.02
N HIS A 705 -13.85 21.80 -4.74
CA HIS A 705 -15.20 22.14 -4.28
C HIS A 705 -15.30 23.55 -3.67
N GLY A 706 -16.52 24.08 -3.62
CA GLY A 706 -16.81 25.36 -2.97
C GLY A 706 -17.30 25.17 -1.54
N GLY A 707 -17.14 26.19 -0.69
CA GLY A 707 -17.57 26.14 0.70
C GLY A 707 -16.56 26.78 1.65
N PRO A 708 -16.84 26.81 2.96
CA PRO A 708 -15.90 27.31 3.96
C PRO A 708 -14.67 26.40 4.03
N ILE A 709 -13.48 27.00 4.02
CA ILE A 709 -12.20 26.35 4.29
C ILE A 709 -11.56 27.04 5.48
N THR A 710 -11.08 26.25 6.44
CA THR A 710 -10.22 26.73 7.53
C THR A 710 -8.82 26.15 7.35
N LEU A 711 -7.84 27.04 7.24
CA LEU A 711 -6.43 26.70 7.23
C LEU A 711 -5.80 27.11 8.57
N ARG A 712 -4.80 26.36 9.03
CA ARG A 712 -3.99 26.70 10.21
C ARG A 712 -2.51 26.70 9.86
N CYS A 713 -1.79 27.74 10.27
CA CYS A 713 -0.33 27.81 10.15
C CYS A 713 0.25 28.72 11.25
N ALA A 714 1.28 28.26 11.94
CA ALA A 714 1.97 29.03 12.98
C ALA A 714 2.49 30.39 12.45
N ALA A 715 2.94 30.45 11.20
CA ALA A 715 3.46 31.66 10.56
C ALA A 715 2.43 32.81 10.49
N TRP A 716 1.13 32.51 10.47
CA TRP A 716 0.07 33.51 10.28
C TRP A 716 -0.32 34.24 11.57
N ALA A 717 0.18 33.78 12.74
CA ALA A 717 0.04 34.51 13.99
C ALA A 717 0.57 35.96 13.88
N ALA A 718 1.62 36.17 13.07
CA ALA A 718 2.19 37.50 12.81
C ALA A 718 1.40 38.33 11.77
N GLY A 719 0.58 37.70 10.93
CA GLY A 719 -0.02 38.35 9.77
C GLY A 719 -0.19 37.39 8.60
N VAL A 720 -1.25 37.57 7.81
CA VAL A 720 -1.45 36.86 6.54
C VAL A 720 -2.23 37.75 5.58
N ARG A 721 -1.84 37.72 4.30
CA ARG A 721 -2.51 38.47 3.24
C ARG A 721 -3.45 37.56 2.47
N LEU A 722 -4.76 37.68 2.74
CA LEU A 722 -5.82 37.08 1.93
C LEU A 722 -7.09 37.94 1.99
N THR A 723 -7.54 38.45 0.85
CA THR A 723 -8.75 39.30 0.77
C THR A 723 -10.01 38.49 1.05
N GLY A 724 -10.86 38.98 1.96
CA GLY A 724 -12.14 38.34 2.28
C GLY A 724 -12.04 37.14 3.22
N ALA A 725 -10.87 36.92 3.84
CA ALA A 725 -10.69 35.91 4.87
C ALA A 725 -10.83 36.50 6.28
N VAL A 726 -11.32 35.67 7.21
CA VAL A 726 -11.34 35.95 8.64
C VAL A 726 -10.12 35.28 9.26
N ARG A 727 -9.36 36.03 10.07
CA ARG A 727 -8.21 35.50 10.81
C ARG A 727 -8.53 35.41 12.29
N ASP A 728 -8.19 34.28 12.90
CA ASP A 728 -8.22 34.07 14.34
C ASP A 728 -6.93 33.38 14.81
N GLY A 729 -5.98 34.15 15.34
CA GLY A 729 -4.64 33.67 15.68
C GLY A 729 -3.91 33.06 14.47
N GLU A 730 -3.64 31.75 14.54
CA GLU A 730 -3.00 30.94 13.50
C GLU A 730 -3.98 30.47 12.41
N ARG A 731 -5.29 30.71 12.57
CA ARG A 731 -6.33 30.24 11.66
C ARG A 731 -6.76 31.30 10.66
N VAL A 732 -7.02 30.85 9.44
CA VAL A 732 -7.58 31.64 8.35
C VAL A 732 -8.76 30.91 7.76
N THR A 733 -9.94 31.53 7.81
CA THR A 733 -11.18 30.99 7.26
C THR A 733 -11.68 31.84 6.11
N PHE A 734 -12.02 31.22 4.99
CA PHE A 734 -12.60 31.90 3.83
C PHE A 734 -13.53 30.96 3.05
N THR A 735 -14.42 31.53 2.24
CA THR A 735 -15.29 30.75 1.35
C THR A 735 -14.60 30.53 0.00
N ALA A 736 -14.28 29.29 -0.30
CA ALA A 736 -13.68 28.90 -1.55
C ALA A 736 -14.69 28.74 -2.68
N ARG A 737 -14.21 28.94 -3.90
CA ARG A 737 -14.91 28.68 -5.15
C ARG A 737 -14.20 27.57 -5.91
N PRO A 738 -14.95 26.63 -6.53
CA PRO A 738 -14.36 25.57 -7.34
C PRO A 738 -13.40 26.11 -8.41
N GLY A 739 -12.28 25.41 -8.61
CA GLY A 739 -11.22 25.74 -9.56
C GLY A 739 -10.41 27.00 -9.24
N THR A 740 -10.69 27.68 -8.11
CA THR A 740 -9.96 28.91 -7.74
C THR A 740 -8.72 28.55 -6.94
N ARG A 741 -7.60 29.19 -7.29
CA ARG A 741 -6.34 29.14 -6.54
C ARG A 741 -6.21 30.35 -5.63
N TYR A 742 -6.02 30.10 -4.34
CA TYR A 742 -5.84 31.09 -3.28
C TYR A 742 -4.38 31.11 -2.86
N LEU A 743 -3.74 32.28 -2.92
CA LEU A 743 -2.36 32.47 -2.49
C LEU A 743 -2.35 33.17 -1.13
N LEU A 744 -1.73 32.55 -0.14
CA LEU A 744 -1.54 33.07 1.20
C LEU A 744 -0.05 33.32 1.42
N THR A 745 0.29 34.55 1.78
CA THR A 745 1.64 34.97 2.15
C THR A 745 1.62 35.59 3.54
N PRO A 746 2.64 35.37 4.39
CA PRO A 746 2.76 36.07 5.66
C PRO A 746 2.72 37.59 5.49
N GLY A 747 2.17 38.26 6.51
CA GLY A 747 1.84 39.70 6.53
C GLY A 747 3.00 40.65 6.32
#